data_AF-A0AAD2H3E9-F1
#
_entry.id   AF-A0AAD2H3E9-F1
#
_cell.length_a   1.000
_cell.length_b   1.000
_cell.length_c   1.000
_cell.angle_alpha   90.00
_cell.angle_beta   90.00
_cell.angle_gamma   90.00
#
_symmetry.space_group_name_H-M   'P 1'
#
loop_
_entity.id
_entity.type
_entity.pdbx_description
1 polymer ?
#
loop_
_entity_poly.entity_id
_entity_poly.type
_entity_poly.pdbx_seq_one_letter_code
_entity_poly.pdbx_strand_id
1 'polypeptide(L)'
;MAADASLSPAAKSLVSATAGFDALFKNDNVGARAAFSAPSDPSPFHLLGLGAVAFLEAALGMEPGLMAEATKILQSAEQGAKRAEAEARKAGSAAGSARAKGGVDGHGDGGGRFVPGVEWEILHADTVVLLGLTQALSESYMGYLQCLYSLNAAHGKFTKLYKAVFPSGLDGYRTPAPSHAPSRSSSIPPTPSQSKFLSSTDPDSDPQRTISKATSLLSLASGSSGSYPSPNGSTATLSVPPSGATSPLSSSSTTSLSAAPAPKKGGGGLFGRWGSASLLSVASSAPRSPEAEREKKAREEEERWQRERPAEGPVEEMVVAGSAFGYGLFNLVFSLLPKRVQSVVGIFGFKYDRALALQALAISAGVHTLIEGDGGTASAGTDVHGVFAGLTLMTFHGVVLLLSGYQADEAKTVRTYKTIVDSIQARYPTGALWVLNRAKILRMTGEPDEAISVLQAALSAEDNGDVKRFVQADTLLVFELAWTLLSQRQFEEAAEAFIRMTALNSWSHATYFFIAAGCFLAVGEKAKAQELIDKIPDLVTKKKVGGKDLPTEVFIKKKMEFWKEKAKRHNIDATKLVDVIGINPAWEMGLFWNLHQRTTNEVATACIKDLASIAPSISVVSPVLDGTPPQKTLAELDTPDEQALRSLLLGVMHRTLGLFGPARELLESARATGSHAKVNTWVPGVALFEEAVLVLKVEDSVRALDEADKLLDQAQSHAAKSEIDLSSRLDSRIALLRDEIGKKRAAS
;
A
#
# COMPACT_ATOMS: atom_id res chain seq x y z
N MET A 1 -23.91 5.08 -32.41
CA MET A 1 -23.16 5.96 -33.34
C MET A 1 -23.60 7.43 -33.33
N ALA A 2 -24.60 7.88 -32.55
CA ALA A 2 -25.00 9.30 -32.50
C ALA A 2 -24.47 10.11 -31.29
N ALA A 3 -23.79 9.48 -30.32
CA ALA A 3 -23.25 10.15 -29.11
C ALA A 3 -21.79 10.64 -29.25
N ASP A 4 -21.08 10.27 -30.33
CA ASP A 4 -19.64 10.48 -30.47
C ASP A 4 -19.25 11.85 -31.09
N ALA A 5 -20.24 12.61 -31.56
CA ALA A 5 -20.01 13.90 -32.23
C ALA A 5 -19.86 15.10 -31.27
N SER A 6 -20.25 14.97 -30.00
CA SER A 6 -20.30 16.09 -29.03
C SER A 6 -19.13 16.15 -28.03
N LEU A 7 -18.26 15.14 -27.98
CA LEU A 7 -17.14 15.10 -27.03
C LEU A 7 -15.95 15.95 -27.50
N SER A 8 -15.33 16.67 -26.58
CA SER A 8 -14.09 17.41 -26.83
C SER A 8 -12.94 16.47 -27.26
N PRO A 9 -11.92 16.95 -27.98
CA PRO A 9 -10.77 16.12 -28.34
C PRO A 9 -10.10 15.45 -27.13
N ALA A 10 -9.96 16.19 -26.01
CA ALA A 10 -9.44 15.66 -24.76
C ALA A 10 -10.33 14.53 -24.19
N ALA A 11 -11.65 14.71 -24.20
CA ALA A 11 -12.60 13.69 -23.76
C ALA A 11 -12.53 12.42 -24.62
N LYS A 12 -12.41 12.55 -25.95
CA LYS A 12 -12.24 11.40 -26.85
C LYS A 12 -10.95 10.64 -26.56
N SER A 13 -9.84 11.36 -26.41
CA SER A 13 -8.55 10.76 -26.05
C SER A 13 -8.58 10.08 -24.68
N LEU A 14 -9.27 10.65 -23.69
CA LEU A 14 -9.42 10.06 -22.36
C LEU A 14 -10.26 8.77 -22.41
N VAL A 15 -11.39 8.78 -23.11
CA VAL A 15 -12.25 7.60 -23.30
C VAL A 15 -11.48 6.49 -24.01
N SER A 16 -10.71 6.83 -25.05
CA SER A 16 -9.83 5.89 -25.77
C SER A 16 -8.77 5.28 -24.85
N ALA A 17 -8.08 6.09 -24.04
CA ALA A 17 -7.10 5.60 -23.08
C ALA A 17 -7.73 4.74 -21.97
N THR A 18 -8.96 5.06 -21.55
CA THR A 18 -9.70 4.30 -20.53
C THR A 18 -9.91 2.84 -20.95
N ALA A 19 -10.11 2.57 -22.24
CA ALA A 19 -10.22 1.20 -22.75
C ALA A 19 -8.96 0.36 -22.48
N GLY A 20 -7.77 0.98 -22.50
CA GLY A 20 -6.52 0.31 -22.13
C GLY A 20 -6.46 -0.04 -20.64
N PHE A 21 -6.93 0.85 -19.77
CA PHE A 21 -7.05 0.55 -18.34
C PHE A 21 -8.11 -0.52 -18.05
N ASP A 22 -9.25 -0.50 -18.76
CA ASP A 22 -10.27 -1.54 -18.64
C ASP A 22 -9.72 -2.92 -19.00
N ALA A 23 -8.85 -3.03 -20.01
CA ALA A 23 -8.16 -4.27 -20.34
C ALA A 23 -7.19 -4.70 -19.22
N LEU A 24 -6.36 -3.78 -18.73
CA LEU A 24 -5.44 -4.03 -17.62
C LEU A 24 -6.17 -4.58 -16.38
N PHE A 25 -7.28 -3.94 -16.01
CA PHE A 25 -8.11 -4.32 -14.87
C PHE A 25 -8.86 -5.65 -15.07
N LYS A 26 -9.08 -6.08 -16.32
CA LYS A 26 -9.59 -7.43 -16.64
C LYS A 26 -8.51 -8.52 -16.64
N ASN A 27 -7.30 -8.18 -16.19
CA ASN A 27 -6.11 -9.05 -16.23
C ASN A 27 -5.54 -9.26 -17.66
N ASP A 28 -5.91 -8.42 -18.62
CA ASP A 28 -5.44 -8.46 -20.01
C ASP A 28 -4.39 -7.38 -20.27
N ASN A 29 -3.15 -7.71 -19.90
CA ASN A 29 -2.02 -6.79 -20.02
C ASN A 29 -1.59 -6.58 -21.49
N VAL A 30 -1.73 -7.60 -22.33
CA VAL A 30 -1.40 -7.50 -23.76
C VAL A 30 -2.39 -6.60 -24.48
N GLY A 31 -3.69 -6.77 -24.22
CA GLY A 31 -4.74 -5.88 -24.72
C GLY A 31 -4.58 -4.45 -24.22
N ALA A 32 -4.16 -4.27 -22.96
CA ALA A 32 -3.86 -2.94 -22.42
C ALA A 32 -2.74 -2.24 -23.21
N ARG A 33 -1.58 -2.89 -23.39
CA ARG A 33 -0.47 -2.32 -24.18
C ARG A 33 -0.88 -2.03 -25.62
N ALA A 34 -1.65 -2.92 -26.24
CA ALA A 34 -2.16 -2.73 -27.59
C ALA A 34 -3.10 -1.52 -27.69
N ALA A 35 -4.04 -1.38 -26.75
CA ALA A 35 -4.97 -0.25 -26.72
C ALA A 35 -4.24 1.10 -26.52
N PHE A 36 -3.25 1.16 -25.64
CA PHE A 36 -2.46 2.38 -25.43
C PHE A 36 -1.57 2.73 -26.63
N SER A 37 -1.14 1.74 -27.40
CA SER A 37 -0.25 1.93 -28.56
C SER A 37 -0.99 2.02 -29.90
N ALA A 38 -2.31 1.82 -29.90
CA ALA A 38 -3.14 1.81 -31.11
C ALA A 38 -3.19 3.17 -31.85
N PRO A 39 -3.26 4.33 -31.17
CA PRO A 39 -3.26 5.62 -31.86
C PRO A 39 -1.91 5.89 -32.54
N SER A 40 -1.96 6.39 -33.79
CA SER A 40 -0.76 6.80 -34.52
C SER A 40 -0.04 8.00 -33.87
N ASP A 41 -0.81 8.87 -33.21
CA ASP A 41 -0.31 9.94 -32.35
C ASP A 41 -0.89 9.76 -30.93
N PRO A 42 -0.14 9.11 -30.02
CA PRO A 42 -0.64 8.80 -28.68
C PRO A 42 -0.77 10.09 -27.85
N SER A 43 -1.98 10.35 -27.37
CA SER A 43 -2.22 11.46 -26.45
C SER A 43 -1.47 11.28 -25.12
N PRO A 44 -1.28 12.35 -24.33
CA PRO A 44 -0.68 12.23 -22.99
C PRO A 44 -1.39 11.20 -22.09
N PHE A 45 -2.71 10.98 -22.26
CA PHE A 45 -3.46 9.96 -21.53
C PHE A 45 -3.01 8.53 -21.89
N HIS A 46 -2.77 8.26 -23.18
CA HIS A 46 -2.31 6.96 -23.65
C HIS A 46 -0.87 6.69 -23.18
N LEU A 47 -0.01 7.72 -23.24
CA LEU A 47 1.37 7.63 -22.76
C LEU A 47 1.44 7.40 -21.25
N LEU A 48 0.60 8.06 -20.46
CA LEU A 48 0.49 7.77 -19.02
C LEU A 48 0.07 6.32 -18.80
N GLY A 49 -0.96 5.84 -19.49
CA GLY A 49 -1.44 4.47 -19.36
C GLY A 49 -0.39 3.42 -19.71
N LEU A 50 0.32 3.61 -20.82
CA LEU A 50 1.44 2.75 -21.21
C LEU A 50 2.58 2.79 -20.17
N GLY A 51 2.90 3.98 -19.67
CA GLY A 51 3.90 4.16 -18.61
C GLY A 51 3.49 3.50 -17.29
N ALA A 52 2.20 3.53 -16.95
CA ALA A 52 1.64 2.86 -15.77
C ALA A 52 1.69 1.34 -15.90
N VAL A 53 1.39 0.78 -17.08
CA VAL A 53 1.55 -0.67 -17.35
C VAL A 53 3.01 -1.09 -17.22
N ALA A 54 3.92 -0.38 -17.90
CA ALA A 54 5.36 -0.67 -17.79
C ALA A 54 5.85 -0.53 -16.35
N PHE A 55 5.39 0.48 -15.62
CA PHE A 55 5.68 0.63 -14.19
C PHE A 55 5.15 -0.54 -13.37
N LEU A 56 3.92 -1.00 -13.58
CA LEU A 56 3.35 -2.11 -12.81
C LEU A 56 4.06 -3.44 -13.11
N GLU A 57 4.37 -3.73 -14.37
CA GLU A 57 5.19 -4.89 -14.74
C GLU A 57 6.58 -4.81 -14.11
N ALA A 58 7.22 -3.64 -14.19
CA ALA A 58 8.52 -3.43 -13.58
C ALA A 58 8.44 -3.49 -12.06
N ALA A 59 7.41 -2.95 -11.43
CA ALA A 59 7.29 -2.89 -9.98
C ALA A 59 6.83 -4.22 -9.38
N LEU A 60 6.10 -5.07 -10.10
CA LEU A 60 5.65 -6.38 -9.61
C LEU A 60 6.56 -7.53 -10.07
N GLY A 61 7.00 -7.49 -11.33
CA GLY A 61 7.92 -8.46 -11.95
C GLY A 61 9.38 -8.13 -11.74
N MET A 62 9.69 -6.85 -11.49
CA MET A 62 10.97 -6.41 -10.93
C MET A 62 12.13 -6.69 -11.87
N GLU A 63 11.98 -6.31 -13.13
CA GLU A 63 12.99 -6.44 -14.16
C GLU A 63 13.61 -5.07 -14.46
N PRO A 64 14.96 -4.91 -14.43
CA PRO A 64 15.57 -3.58 -14.55
C PRO A 64 15.40 -2.99 -15.95
N GLY A 65 15.27 -3.84 -16.98
CA GLY A 65 15.00 -3.42 -18.34
C GLY A 65 13.68 -2.67 -18.46
N LEU A 66 12.64 -3.14 -17.75
CA LEU A 66 11.32 -2.53 -17.75
C LEU A 66 11.29 -1.19 -16.99
N MET A 67 12.20 -0.96 -16.02
CA MET A 67 12.30 0.33 -15.31
C MET A 67 12.76 1.46 -16.23
N ALA A 68 13.72 1.18 -17.12
CA ALA A 68 14.22 2.16 -18.09
C ALA A 68 13.15 2.50 -19.14
N GLU A 69 12.40 1.49 -19.59
CA GLU A 69 11.24 1.66 -20.47
C GLU A 69 10.17 2.54 -19.80
N ALA A 70 9.73 2.18 -18.59
CA ALA A 70 8.75 2.94 -17.82
C ALA A 70 9.17 4.40 -17.64
N THR A 71 10.43 4.65 -17.26
CA THR A 71 11.00 6.00 -17.10
C THR A 71 10.88 6.81 -18.38
N LYS A 72 11.26 6.25 -19.52
CA LYS A 72 11.24 6.95 -20.83
C LYS A 72 9.81 7.31 -21.25
N ILE A 73 8.88 6.38 -21.08
CA ILE A 73 7.48 6.57 -21.46
C ILE A 73 6.83 7.62 -20.55
N LEU A 74 7.05 7.53 -19.23
CA LEU A 74 6.52 8.48 -18.25
C LEU A 74 7.09 9.90 -18.45
N GLN A 75 8.36 10.04 -18.82
CA GLN A 75 8.94 11.35 -19.19
C GLN A 75 8.26 11.94 -20.42
N SER A 76 7.90 11.10 -21.39
CA SER A 76 7.19 11.53 -22.61
C SER A 76 5.77 11.98 -22.27
N ALA A 77 5.09 11.24 -21.39
CA ALA A 77 3.78 11.61 -20.85
C ALA A 77 3.83 12.94 -20.06
N GLU A 78 4.83 13.14 -19.20
CA GLU A 78 5.02 14.37 -18.42
C GLU A 78 5.20 15.59 -19.33
N GLN A 79 6.03 15.47 -20.36
CA GLN A 79 6.26 16.54 -21.34
C GLN A 79 4.99 16.84 -22.15
N GLY A 80 4.26 15.80 -22.56
CA GLY A 80 2.97 15.94 -23.25
C GLY A 80 1.94 16.66 -22.40
N ALA A 81 1.80 16.27 -21.13
CA ALA A 81 0.88 16.90 -20.18
C ALA A 81 1.22 18.39 -19.95
N LYS A 82 2.50 18.73 -19.78
CA LYS A 82 2.94 20.14 -19.64
C LYS A 82 2.63 21.00 -20.86
N ARG A 83 2.78 20.45 -22.08
CA ARG A 83 2.46 21.17 -23.32
C ARG A 83 0.96 21.41 -23.42
N ALA A 84 0.16 20.38 -23.18
CA ALA A 84 -1.30 20.48 -23.19
C ALA A 84 -1.83 21.46 -22.11
N GLU A 85 -1.24 21.45 -20.91
CA GLU A 85 -1.53 22.43 -19.85
C GLU A 85 -1.27 23.88 -20.31
N ALA A 86 -0.14 24.13 -20.97
CA ALA A 86 0.22 25.46 -21.48
C ALA A 86 -0.69 25.92 -22.62
N GLU A 87 -1.08 25.01 -23.52
CA GLU A 87 -2.01 25.28 -24.62
C GLU A 87 -3.42 25.57 -24.11
N ALA A 88 -3.91 24.80 -23.14
CA ALA A 88 -5.21 25.02 -22.51
C ALA A 88 -5.28 26.39 -21.80
N ARG A 89 -4.23 26.77 -21.07
CA ARG A 89 -4.14 28.11 -20.44
C ARG A 89 -4.11 29.25 -21.45
N LYS A 90 -3.39 29.08 -22.56
CA LYS A 90 -3.37 30.07 -23.66
C LYS A 90 -4.76 30.21 -24.29
N ALA A 91 -5.42 29.09 -24.58
CA ALA A 91 -6.78 29.08 -25.14
C ALA A 91 -7.79 29.73 -24.18
N GLY A 92 -7.71 29.43 -22.87
CA GLY A 92 -8.55 30.03 -21.85
C GLY A 92 -8.35 31.55 -21.71
N SER A 93 -7.11 32.04 -21.74
CA SER A 93 -6.83 33.48 -21.70
C SER A 93 -7.33 34.22 -22.95
N ALA A 94 -7.25 33.60 -24.13
CA ALA A 94 -7.79 34.15 -25.37
C ALA A 94 -9.33 34.22 -25.36
N ALA A 95 -10.00 33.18 -24.86
CA ALA A 95 -11.46 33.15 -24.71
C ALA A 95 -11.95 34.17 -23.67
N GLY A 96 -11.24 34.33 -22.54
CA GLY A 96 -11.56 35.35 -21.53
C GLY A 96 -11.39 36.79 -22.02
N SER A 97 -10.37 37.05 -22.85
CA SER A 97 -10.14 38.35 -23.50
C SER A 97 -11.22 38.68 -24.54
N ALA A 98 -11.70 37.67 -25.28
CA ALA A 98 -12.82 37.84 -26.23
C ALA A 98 -14.15 38.13 -25.51
N ARG A 99 -14.42 37.44 -24.39
CA ARG A 99 -15.63 37.66 -23.57
C ARG A 99 -15.63 39.02 -22.85
N ALA A 100 -14.46 39.55 -22.50
CA ALA A 100 -14.31 40.89 -21.93
C ALA A 100 -14.44 42.04 -22.96
N LYS A 101 -14.26 41.76 -24.26
CA LYS A 101 -14.36 42.75 -25.34
C LYS A 101 -15.70 42.74 -26.08
N GLY A 102 -16.46 41.64 -26.02
CA GLY A 102 -17.83 41.57 -26.53
C GLY A 102 -18.83 41.73 -25.39
N GLY A 103 -19.28 42.96 -25.12
CA GLY A 103 -20.38 43.22 -24.21
C GLY A 103 -21.69 42.67 -24.76
N VAL A 104 -21.99 41.40 -24.49
CA VAL A 104 -23.29 40.80 -24.76
C VAL A 104 -23.64 39.88 -23.58
N ASP A 105 -24.79 40.17 -22.97
CA ASP A 105 -25.52 39.31 -22.04
C ASP A 105 -25.95 38.02 -22.75
N GLY A 106 -24.99 37.12 -22.96
CA GLY A 106 -25.19 35.80 -23.54
C GLY A 106 -25.03 34.73 -22.47
N HIS A 107 -26.15 34.26 -21.93
CA HIS A 107 -26.26 32.93 -21.34
C HIS A 107 -25.93 31.90 -22.44
N GLY A 108 -24.77 31.27 -22.32
CA GLY A 108 -24.28 30.24 -23.23
C GLY A 108 -23.86 29.02 -22.42
N ASP A 109 -24.72 28.00 -22.49
CA ASP A 109 -24.56 26.63 -22.05
C ASP A 109 -23.33 25.96 -22.66
N GLY A 110 -22.14 26.23 -22.11
CA GLY A 110 -20.88 25.68 -22.63
C GLY A 110 -19.61 25.96 -21.82
N GLY A 111 -19.72 26.56 -20.63
CA GLY A 111 -18.60 26.70 -19.70
C GLY A 111 -18.58 25.52 -18.73
N GLY A 112 -17.66 24.57 -18.90
CA GLY A 112 -17.49 23.46 -17.97
C GLY A 112 -17.26 23.92 -16.53
N ARG A 113 -17.59 23.04 -15.56
CA ARG A 113 -17.53 23.31 -14.11
C ARG A 113 -16.16 23.80 -13.63
N PHE A 114 -15.11 23.37 -14.31
CA PHE A 114 -13.72 23.64 -13.95
C PHE A 114 -13.03 24.50 -15.00
N VAL A 115 -11.97 25.21 -14.56
CA VAL A 115 -11.13 25.99 -15.46
C VAL A 115 -10.49 25.07 -16.51
N PRO A 116 -10.49 25.43 -17.81
CA PRO A 116 -9.84 24.62 -18.83
C PRO A 116 -8.37 24.35 -18.51
N GLY A 117 -7.96 23.08 -18.58
CA GLY A 117 -6.59 22.65 -18.37
C GLY A 117 -6.30 22.00 -17.01
N VAL A 118 -7.27 21.99 -16.08
CA VAL A 118 -7.16 21.26 -14.81
C VAL A 118 -6.94 19.76 -15.03
N GLU A 119 -7.52 19.21 -16.09
CA GLU A 119 -7.33 17.81 -16.50
C GLU A 119 -5.86 17.47 -16.80
N TRP A 120 -5.11 18.42 -17.37
CA TRP A 120 -3.69 18.25 -17.67
C TRP A 120 -2.81 18.47 -16.44
N GLU A 121 -3.25 19.32 -15.50
CA GLU A 121 -2.56 19.50 -14.21
C GLU A 121 -2.60 18.21 -13.37
N ILE A 122 -3.75 17.51 -13.36
CA ILE A 122 -3.90 16.20 -12.72
C ILE A 122 -2.97 15.18 -13.40
N LEU A 123 -3.06 15.04 -14.72
CA LEU A 123 -2.23 14.11 -15.48
C LEU A 123 -0.73 14.34 -15.28
N HIS A 124 -0.33 15.61 -15.23
CA HIS A 124 1.04 16.01 -14.92
C HIS A 124 1.44 15.67 -13.47
N ALA A 125 0.53 15.76 -12.51
CA ALA A 125 0.80 15.30 -11.15
C ALA A 125 0.96 13.77 -11.09
N ASP A 126 0.10 13.00 -11.78
CA ASP A 126 0.17 11.53 -11.82
C ASP A 126 1.48 11.03 -12.45
N THR A 127 1.87 11.61 -13.59
CA THR A 127 3.15 11.28 -14.25
C THR A 127 4.35 11.57 -13.36
N VAL A 128 4.35 12.68 -12.61
CA VAL A 128 5.41 13.03 -11.66
C VAL A 128 5.47 12.03 -10.50
N VAL A 129 4.32 11.58 -9.99
CA VAL A 129 4.26 10.55 -8.95
C VAL A 129 4.84 9.23 -9.48
N LEU A 130 4.33 8.70 -10.59
CA LEU A 130 4.82 7.44 -11.16
C LEU A 130 6.30 7.51 -11.53
N LEU A 131 6.77 8.63 -12.08
CA LEU A 131 8.17 8.82 -12.44
C LEU A 131 9.06 8.82 -11.20
N GLY A 132 8.68 9.57 -10.16
CA GLY A 132 9.41 9.60 -8.88
C GLY A 132 9.48 8.21 -8.25
N LEU A 133 8.37 7.47 -8.27
CA LEU A 133 8.34 6.09 -7.79
C LEU A 133 9.25 5.19 -8.60
N THR A 134 9.17 5.22 -9.93
CA THR A 134 10.06 4.47 -10.84
C THR A 134 11.53 4.77 -10.57
N GLN A 135 11.87 6.02 -10.29
CA GLN A 135 13.24 6.42 -9.93
C GLN A 135 13.67 5.88 -8.57
N ALA A 136 12.78 5.82 -7.58
CA ALA A 136 13.10 5.13 -6.32
C ALA A 136 13.34 3.62 -6.56
N LEU A 137 12.65 3.01 -7.53
CA LEU A 137 12.88 1.63 -7.95
C LEU A 137 14.19 1.44 -8.72
N SER A 138 14.93 2.50 -9.06
CA SER A 138 16.28 2.37 -9.60
C SER A 138 17.35 2.10 -8.54
N GLU A 139 16.98 2.12 -7.24
CA GLU A 139 17.87 1.95 -6.07
C GLU A 139 19.08 2.87 -5.99
N SER A 140 19.10 3.95 -6.77
CA SER A 140 20.17 4.93 -6.71
C SER A 140 19.88 5.98 -5.63
N TYR A 141 20.93 6.42 -4.92
CA TYR A 141 20.82 7.55 -3.98
C TYR A 141 20.15 8.77 -4.64
N MET A 142 20.54 9.06 -5.88
CA MET A 142 19.93 10.12 -6.69
C MET A 142 18.45 9.84 -6.99
N GLY A 143 18.09 8.58 -7.30
CA GLY A 143 16.71 8.17 -7.52
C GLY A 143 15.81 8.39 -6.30
N TYR A 144 16.31 8.09 -5.09
CA TYR A 144 15.56 8.39 -3.85
C TYR A 144 15.35 9.90 -3.63
N LEU A 145 16.38 10.71 -3.87
CA LEU A 145 16.26 12.17 -3.79
C LEU A 145 15.27 12.73 -4.82
N GLN A 146 15.33 12.23 -6.05
CA GLN A 146 14.40 12.62 -7.11
C GLN A 146 12.96 12.20 -6.79
N CYS A 147 12.77 11.02 -6.20
CA CYS A 147 11.47 10.56 -5.70
C CYS A 147 10.93 11.52 -4.63
N LEU A 148 11.72 11.84 -3.60
CA LEU A 148 11.31 12.78 -2.54
C LEU A 148 10.91 14.15 -3.10
N TYR A 149 11.71 14.68 -4.03
CA TYR A 149 11.41 15.93 -4.71
C TYR A 149 10.10 15.85 -5.50
N SER A 150 9.92 14.79 -6.29
CA SER A 150 8.75 14.58 -7.15
C SER A 150 7.47 14.41 -6.32
N LEU A 151 7.53 13.63 -5.24
CA LEU A 151 6.41 13.43 -4.32
C LEU A 151 6.02 14.73 -3.61
N ASN A 152 6.99 15.55 -3.17
CA ASN A 152 6.68 16.85 -2.59
C ASN A 152 5.99 17.79 -3.61
N ALA A 153 6.51 17.83 -4.85
CA ALA A 153 5.93 18.64 -5.91
C ALA A 153 4.50 18.19 -6.25
N ALA A 154 4.26 16.89 -6.39
CA ALA A 154 2.95 16.32 -6.66
C ALA A 154 1.96 16.57 -5.51
N HIS A 155 2.38 16.37 -4.26
CA HIS A 155 1.55 16.68 -3.08
C HIS A 155 1.08 18.14 -3.08
N GLY A 156 1.98 19.09 -3.37
CA GLY A 156 1.65 20.51 -3.46
C GLY A 156 0.63 20.81 -4.56
N LYS A 157 0.70 20.12 -5.71
CA LYS A 157 -0.30 20.23 -6.79
C LYS A 157 -1.65 19.66 -6.38
N PHE A 158 -1.70 18.43 -5.88
CA PHE A 158 -2.96 17.81 -5.46
C PHE A 158 -3.64 18.56 -4.31
N THR A 159 -2.88 19.16 -3.40
CA THR A 159 -3.45 20.04 -2.36
C THR A 159 -4.13 21.27 -2.96
N LYS A 160 -3.56 21.88 -4.02
CA LYS A 160 -4.17 23.02 -4.71
C LYS A 160 -5.39 22.60 -5.52
N LEU A 161 -5.28 21.50 -6.26
CA LEU A 161 -6.36 20.92 -7.05
C LEU A 161 -7.56 20.56 -6.16
N TYR A 162 -7.30 19.91 -5.02
CA TYR A 162 -8.33 19.61 -4.02
C TYR A 162 -9.06 20.86 -3.54
N LYS A 163 -8.35 21.94 -3.21
CA LYS A 163 -8.99 23.20 -2.78
C LYS A 163 -9.78 23.87 -3.91
N ALA A 164 -9.35 23.71 -5.16
CA ALA A 164 -10.05 24.26 -6.33
C ALA A 164 -11.32 23.46 -6.65
N VAL A 165 -11.27 22.13 -6.55
CA VAL A 165 -12.39 21.23 -6.85
C VAL A 165 -13.36 21.10 -5.67
N PHE A 166 -12.87 21.16 -4.43
CA PHE A 166 -13.64 21.02 -3.19
C PHE A 166 -13.46 22.23 -2.26
N PRO A 167 -13.84 23.45 -2.68
CA PRO A 167 -13.61 24.67 -1.90
C PRO A 167 -14.37 24.70 -0.55
N SER A 168 -15.48 23.97 -0.47
CA SER A 168 -16.32 23.83 0.74
C SER A 168 -16.03 22.55 1.52
N GLY A 169 -14.95 21.83 1.18
CA GLY A 169 -14.68 20.49 1.70
C GLY A 169 -15.52 19.41 1.00
N LEU A 170 -15.52 18.21 1.58
CA LEU A 170 -16.20 17.03 1.02
C LEU A 170 -17.67 16.93 1.41
N ASP A 171 -18.15 17.77 2.34
CA ASP A 171 -19.51 17.66 2.89
C ASP A 171 -20.59 17.90 1.82
N GLY A 172 -20.34 18.75 0.82
CA GLY A 172 -21.28 18.98 -0.29
C GLY A 172 -21.47 17.77 -1.22
N TYR A 173 -20.60 16.76 -1.12
CA TYR A 173 -20.73 15.50 -1.84
C TYR A 173 -21.38 14.39 -1.01
N ARG A 174 -21.76 14.66 0.26
CA ARG A 174 -22.43 13.66 1.10
C ARG A 174 -23.84 13.33 0.62
N THR A 175 -24.52 14.22 -0.11
CA THR A 175 -25.71 13.96 -0.96
C THR A 175 -26.33 15.29 -1.42
N PRO A 176 -26.76 15.44 -2.68
CA PRO A 176 -27.92 16.27 -3.01
C PRO A 176 -29.18 15.44 -2.74
N ALA A 177 -30.19 16.04 -2.11
CA ALA A 177 -31.52 15.45 -1.96
C ALA A 177 -32.07 14.96 -3.33
N PRO A 178 -32.89 13.89 -3.36
CA PRO A 178 -33.41 13.35 -4.61
C PRO A 178 -34.37 14.37 -5.25
N SER A 179 -33.94 15.04 -6.31
CA SER A 179 -34.82 15.86 -7.13
C SER A 179 -35.59 14.97 -8.12
N HIS A 180 -36.90 14.88 -7.87
CA HIS A 180 -38.04 14.54 -8.73
C HIS A 180 -37.83 13.66 -9.98
N ALA A 181 -38.46 12.48 -9.94
CA ALA A 181 -38.66 11.60 -11.09
C ALA A 181 -39.57 12.22 -12.18
N PRO A 182 -39.27 12.00 -13.47
CA PRO A 182 -40.26 11.91 -14.52
C PRO A 182 -40.51 10.45 -14.95
N SER A 183 -41.73 10.01 -14.68
CA SER A 183 -42.59 9.04 -15.39
C SER A 183 -42.03 8.04 -16.45
N ARG A 184 -42.20 6.75 -16.09
CA ARG A 184 -42.59 5.54 -16.86
C ARG A 184 -42.55 5.54 -18.42
N SER A 185 -41.83 4.55 -18.97
CA SER A 185 -42.31 3.68 -20.07
C SER A 185 -41.50 2.36 -20.15
N SER A 186 -42.22 1.26 -20.38
CA SER A 186 -41.86 -0.16 -20.60
C SER A 186 -40.95 -0.37 -21.85
N SER A 187 -40.26 -1.50 -22.17
CA SER A 187 -40.38 -2.93 -21.83
C SER A 187 -39.27 -3.75 -22.54
N ILE A 188 -38.80 -4.82 -21.87
CA ILE A 188 -38.48 -6.20 -22.34
C ILE A 188 -37.17 -6.50 -23.15
N PRO A 189 -36.44 -7.61 -22.82
CA PRO A 189 -35.11 -7.97 -23.33
C PRO A 189 -35.12 -9.09 -24.40
N PRO A 190 -33.94 -9.45 -24.98
CA PRO A 190 -33.69 -10.88 -25.17
C PRO A 190 -32.26 -11.38 -24.90
N THR A 191 -32.26 -12.66 -24.54
CA THR A 191 -31.26 -13.66 -24.18
C THR A 191 -30.45 -14.24 -25.39
N PRO A 192 -29.47 -15.15 -25.15
CA PRO A 192 -28.20 -15.24 -25.88
C PRO A 192 -28.12 -16.37 -26.92
N SER A 193 -27.07 -16.33 -27.75
CA SER A 193 -26.72 -17.41 -28.68
C SER A 193 -25.32 -17.95 -28.39
N GLN A 194 -25.26 -19.26 -28.15
CA GLN A 194 -24.08 -20.12 -28.07
C GLN A 194 -23.48 -20.37 -29.46
N SER A 195 -22.17 -20.62 -29.56
CA SER A 195 -21.61 -21.96 -29.88
C SER A 195 -20.12 -21.92 -30.27
N LYS A 196 -19.32 -22.82 -29.65
CA LYS A 196 -18.43 -23.86 -30.25
C LYS A 196 -17.38 -23.43 -31.29
N PHE A 197 -16.18 -24.01 -31.41
CA PHE A 197 -15.29 -24.95 -30.71
C PHE A 197 -14.06 -25.10 -31.64
N LEU A 198 -12.98 -25.74 -31.17
CA LEU A 198 -11.78 -26.26 -31.89
C LEU A 198 -10.61 -25.26 -32.03
N SER A 199 -9.33 -25.63 -31.96
CA SER A 199 -8.55 -26.78 -31.43
C SER A 199 -7.12 -26.64 -32.01
N SER A 200 -6.11 -26.83 -31.15
CA SER A 200 -4.81 -27.49 -31.40
C SER A 200 -3.53 -26.73 -31.80
N THR A 201 -2.47 -27.12 -31.06
CA THR A 201 -1.06 -27.44 -31.39
C THR A 201 0.06 -26.41 -31.18
N ASP A 202 0.85 -26.70 -30.14
CA ASP A 202 2.28 -26.46 -29.82
C ASP A 202 3.27 -26.93 -30.92
N PRO A 203 4.63 -26.71 -30.87
CA PRO A 203 5.49 -26.60 -29.67
C PRO A 203 6.77 -25.71 -29.69
N ASP A 204 7.39 -25.65 -28.50
CA ASP A 204 8.82 -25.58 -28.12
C ASP A 204 9.76 -24.44 -28.57
N SER A 205 10.34 -23.72 -27.59
CA SER A 205 11.78 -23.78 -27.21
C SER A 205 12.23 -22.66 -26.23
N ASP A 206 13.06 -23.06 -25.26
CA ASP A 206 13.80 -22.30 -24.22
C ASP A 206 15.10 -21.69 -24.81
N PRO A 207 15.65 -20.53 -24.36
CA PRO A 207 16.58 -20.55 -23.21
C PRO A 207 16.67 -19.26 -22.34
N GLN A 208 16.91 -19.48 -21.03
CA GLN A 208 17.85 -18.80 -20.11
C GLN A 208 18.18 -17.28 -20.24
N ARG A 209 18.01 -16.51 -19.14
CA ARG A 209 19.08 -15.98 -18.23
C ARG A 209 18.77 -14.59 -17.59
N THR A 210 19.07 -14.50 -16.27
CA THR A 210 19.60 -13.34 -15.48
C THR A 210 18.71 -12.17 -14.98
N ILE A 211 18.11 -12.39 -13.81
CA ILE A 211 18.14 -11.64 -12.52
C ILE A 211 18.40 -10.11 -12.53
N SER A 212 17.47 -9.29 -11.98
CA SER A 212 17.70 -8.22 -10.96
C SER A 212 16.45 -7.38 -10.58
N LYS A 213 16.20 -7.02 -9.29
CA LYS A 213 14.94 -6.44 -8.77
C LYS A 213 15.09 -5.15 -7.90
N ALA A 214 14.13 -4.17 -7.97
CA ALA A 214 13.65 -3.25 -6.89
C ALA A 214 12.15 -2.72 -6.96
N THR A 215 11.56 -2.44 -5.78
CA THR A 215 10.25 -2.77 -5.13
C THR A 215 8.92 -2.00 -5.39
N SER A 216 7.80 -2.69 -5.72
CA SER A 216 6.41 -2.14 -5.75
C SER A 216 5.83 -1.59 -4.44
N LEU A 217 4.94 -0.61 -4.60
CA LEU A 217 4.13 0.10 -3.59
C LEU A 217 2.97 -0.71 -2.98
N LEU A 218 2.69 -1.90 -3.48
CA LEU A 218 1.74 -2.84 -2.86
C LEU A 218 2.32 -3.58 -1.63
N SER A 219 3.58 -3.29 -1.28
CA SER A 219 4.30 -3.83 -0.11
C SER A 219 3.92 -3.21 1.24
N LEU A 220 2.79 -2.50 1.40
CA LEU A 220 2.36 -2.04 2.72
C LEU A 220 2.02 -3.19 3.70
N ALA A 221 1.94 -4.45 3.24
CA ALA A 221 1.90 -5.65 4.08
C ALA A 221 3.31 -6.23 4.43
N SER A 222 4.38 -5.61 3.92
CA SER A 222 5.77 -5.95 4.25
C SER A 222 6.54 -4.67 4.58
N GLY A 223 6.46 -4.29 5.86
CA GLY A 223 7.17 -3.14 6.40
C GLY A 223 8.68 -3.27 6.25
N SER A 224 9.29 -2.33 5.52
CA SER A 224 10.70 -1.98 5.66
C SER A 224 10.81 -0.46 5.72
N SER A 225 10.87 0.11 6.91
CA SER A 225 11.24 1.52 7.10
C SER A 225 12.72 1.59 7.44
N GLY A 226 13.52 2.16 6.54
CA GLY A 226 14.95 2.37 6.72
C GLY A 226 15.27 3.20 7.96
N SER A 227 16.21 2.70 8.75
CA SER A 227 16.75 3.37 9.93
C SER A 227 17.85 4.36 9.54
N TYR A 228 17.62 5.66 9.80
CA TYR A 228 18.65 6.71 9.74
C TYR A 228 19.52 6.71 11.01
N PRO A 229 20.83 7.00 10.91
CA PRO A 229 21.72 7.05 12.06
C PRO A 229 21.49 8.31 12.90
N SER A 230 21.46 8.15 14.23
CA SER A 230 21.46 9.25 15.21
C SER A 230 22.88 9.49 15.75
N PRO A 231 23.31 10.74 16.01
CA PRO A 231 24.68 11.04 16.40
C PRO A 231 24.83 11.14 17.93
N ASN A 232 25.82 10.44 18.48
CA ASN A 232 26.57 10.70 19.72
C ASN A 232 27.60 9.56 19.82
N GLY A 233 28.91 9.74 19.97
CA GLY A 233 29.81 10.87 20.14
C GLY A 233 31.10 10.26 20.68
N SER A 234 32.27 10.62 20.12
CA SER A 234 33.58 10.67 20.80
C SER A 234 34.68 11.06 19.81
N THR A 235 35.20 12.26 20.06
CA THR A 235 36.55 12.78 19.80
C THR A 235 37.63 11.85 19.26
N ALA A 236 38.22 12.21 18.13
CA ALA A 236 39.65 12.05 17.86
C ALA A 236 40.14 13.15 16.89
N THR A 237 41.17 13.86 17.32
CA THR A 237 41.90 14.96 16.67
C THR A 237 42.96 14.45 15.67
N LEU A 238 43.54 15.40 14.91
CA LEU A 238 44.79 15.35 14.09
C LEU A 238 44.63 14.73 12.69
N SER A 239 45.25 15.19 11.61
CA SER A 239 46.12 16.35 11.30
C SER A 239 46.30 16.40 9.77
N VAL A 240 46.47 17.60 9.22
CA VAL A 240 47.02 17.84 7.87
C VAL A 240 48.56 17.74 7.95
N PRO A 241 49.26 17.20 6.93
CA PRO A 241 50.18 18.03 6.12
C PRO A 241 50.29 17.52 4.63
N PRO A 242 51.21 18.01 3.74
CA PRO A 242 50.82 18.91 2.65
C PRO A 242 51.38 18.56 1.23
N SER A 243 50.92 19.31 0.23
CA SER A 243 51.57 19.78 -1.03
C SER A 243 52.40 18.88 -1.96
N GLY A 244 52.12 19.00 -3.27
CA GLY A 244 53.05 18.79 -4.39
C GLY A 244 52.35 18.54 -5.74
N ALA A 245 52.05 19.59 -6.53
CA ALA A 245 52.58 19.89 -7.89
C ALA A 245 52.65 18.69 -8.86
N THR A 246 52.00 18.71 -10.04
CA THR A 246 52.42 19.47 -11.24
C THR A 246 51.29 19.59 -12.29
N SER A 247 51.23 20.72 -12.99
CA SER A 247 50.50 20.93 -14.27
C SER A 247 51.48 20.76 -15.46
N PRO A 248 51.10 20.84 -16.77
CA PRO A 248 50.66 22.14 -17.35
C PRO A 248 49.76 22.14 -18.63
N LEU A 249 49.19 23.35 -18.89
CA LEU A 249 48.90 24.03 -20.19
C LEU A 249 47.74 23.46 -21.06
N SER A 250 46.84 24.23 -21.70
CA SER A 250 46.73 25.63 -22.18
C SER A 250 45.27 25.84 -22.69
N SER A 251 44.63 27.00 -22.89
CA SER A 251 45.03 28.41 -23.03
C SER A 251 43.80 29.36 -23.06
N SER A 252 43.97 30.57 -22.47
CA SER A 252 43.51 31.92 -22.90
C SER A 252 41.99 32.25 -23.06
N SER A 253 41.42 33.38 -22.61
CA SER A 253 41.97 34.73 -22.35
C SER A 253 41.00 35.66 -21.56
N THR A 254 41.53 36.36 -20.54
CA THR A 254 41.42 37.83 -20.20
C THR A 254 40.07 38.58 -20.31
N THR A 255 39.42 39.21 -19.30
CA THR A 255 39.73 40.12 -18.14
C THR A 255 39.19 41.54 -18.37
N SER A 256 38.42 42.09 -17.42
CA SER A 256 38.76 43.37 -16.75
C SER A 256 37.95 43.54 -15.44
N LEU A 257 38.63 44.11 -14.44
CA LEU A 257 38.24 44.30 -13.04
C LEU A 257 37.77 45.75 -12.77
N SER A 258 36.97 45.97 -11.71
CA SER A 258 37.32 46.99 -10.69
C SER A 258 36.48 46.84 -9.40
N ALA A 259 37.06 47.35 -8.31
CA ALA A 259 36.95 46.94 -6.91
C ALA A 259 35.91 47.68 -6.04
N ALA A 260 35.70 47.14 -4.83
CA ALA A 260 34.86 47.63 -3.73
C ALA A 260 35.44 48.86 -2.98
N PRO A 261 34.69 49.47 -2.03
CA PRO A 261 34.85 49.08 -0.62
C PRO A 261 33.57 49.15 0.26
N ALA A 262 33.63 48.52 1.46
CA ALA A 262 32.61 48.46 2.51
C ALA A 262 32.89 49.50 3.65
N PRO A 263 32.27 49.49 4.87
CA PRO A 263 30.96 48.98 5.37
C PRO A 263 30.19 50.01 6.27
N LYS A 264 28.94 49.71 6.70
CA LYS A 264 28.45 49.81 8.12
C LYS A 264 26.91 49.65 8.30
N LYS A 265 26.56 48.75 9.23
CA LYS A 265 25.47 48.71 10.25
C LYS A 265 24.02 49.10 9.90
N GLY A 266 23.09 48.25 10.39
CA GLY A 266 21.78 48.68 10.92
C GLY A 266 20.59 47.85 10.43
N GLY A 267 19.93 47.11 11.32
CA GLY A 267 18.85 46.18 10.99
C GLY A 267 17.44 46.77 10.86
N GLY A 268 16.49 45.86 10.63
CA GLY A 268 15.10 46.00 11.05
C GLY A 268 14.07 46.34 9.98
N GLY A 269 13.10 45.43 9.81
CA GLY A 269 11.67 45.78 9.84
C GLY A 269 11.02 46.24 8.52
N LEU A 270 10.39 45.31 7.82
CA LEU A 270 9.46 45.56 6.71
C LEU A 270 8.01 45.69 7.23
N PHE A 271 7.76 46.63 8.14
CA PHE A 271 6.43 47.09 8.56
C PHE A 271 6.46 48.62 8.54
N GLY A 272 5.76 49.25 7.59
CA GLY A 272 5.65 50.71 7.56
C GLY A 272 5.55 51.31 6.18
N ARG A 273 4.48 51.01 5.44
CA ARG A 273 4.02 51.90 4.37
C ARG A 273 2.51 51.76 4.13
N TRP A 274 1.74 51.99 5.19
CA TRP A 274 0.35 52.45 5.11
C TRP A 274 0.22 53.67 6.02
N GLY A 275 -0.04 54.82 5.40
CA GLY A 275 -0.25 56.07 6.12
C GLY A 275 -0.26 57.27 5.18
N SER A 276 -1.47 57.77 4.90
CA SER A 276 -1.81 59.06 4.27
C SER A 276 -1.42 59.24 2.79
N ALA A 277 -2.29 59.63 1.86
CA ALA A 277 -3.47 60.48 1.97
C ALA A 277 -4.59 60.06 0.99
N SER A 278 -5.83 60.08 1.47
CA SER A 278 -7.01 60.30 0.63
C SER A 278 -7.92 61.24 1.42
N LEU A 279 -7.87 62.52 1.07
CA LEU A 279 -8.86 63.50 1.46
C LEU A 279 -9.95 63.52 0.38
N LEU A 280 -11.17 63.19 0.82
CA LEU A 280 -12.46 63.69 0.34
C LEU A 280 -12.82 63.46 -1.14
N SER A 281 -13.47 62.32 -1.40
CA SER A 281 -14.58 62.23 -2.34
C SER A 281 -15.72 61.49 -1.64
N VAL A 282 -16.61 62.24 -0.99
CA VAL A 282 -17.91 61.74 -0.54
C VAL A 282 -18.75 61.47 -1.80
N ALA A 283 -18.64 60.25 -2.32
CA ALA A 283 -19.62 59.72 -3.26
C ALA A 283 -20.80 59.20 -2.45
N SER A 284 -21.92 59.91 -2.54
CA SER A 284 -23.23 59.53 -2.01
C SER A 284 -23.56 58.08 -2.42
N SER A 285 -23.58 57.17 -1.45
CA SER A 285 -24.16 55.83 -1.63
C SER A 285 -25.67 55.97 -1.76
N ALA A 286 -26.15 56.03 -3.00
CA ALA A 286 -27.57 55.82 -3.28
C ALA A 286 -28.01 54.45 -2.72
N PRO A 287 -29.25 54.32 -2.21
CA PRO A 287 -29.77 53.03 -1.77
C PRO A 287 -29.77 52.08 -2.97
N ARG A 288 -29.05 50.97 -2.86
CA ARG A 288 -29.05 49.93 -3.90
C ARG A 288 -30.48 49.43 -4.06
N SER A 289 -30.95 49.35 -5.30
CA SER A 289 -32.31 48.86 -5.57
C SER A 289 -32.46 47.43 -5.04
N PRO A 290 -33.63 47.04 -4.51
CA PRO A 290 -33.91 45.65 -4.09
C PRO A 290 -33.66 44.63 -5.21
N GLU A 291 -33.70 45.07 -6.46
CA GLU A 291 -33.47 44.31 -7.67
C GLU A 291 -31.99 43.95 -7.86
N ALA A 292 -31.06 44.89 -7.64
CA ALA A 292 -29.61 44.61 -7.72
C ALA A 292 -29.14 43.63 -6.64
N GLU A 293 -29.78 43.65 -5.46
CA GLU A 293 -29.47 42.71 -4.38
C GLU A 293 -30.07 41.31 -4.62
N ARG A 294 -31.24 41.24 -5.27
CA ARG A 294 -31.83 39.98 -5.77
C ARG A 294 -31.00 39.37 -6.90
N GLU A 295 -30.54 40.18 -7.86
CA GLU A 295 -29.65 39.72 -8.92
C GLU A 295 -28.31 39.23 -8.38
N LYS A 296 -27.75 39.90 -7.37
CA LYS A 296 -26.53 39.44 -6.70
C LYS A 296 -26.74 38.09 -6.01
N LYS A 297 -27.84 37.93 -5.27
CA LYS A 297 -28.18 36.64 -4.62
C LYS A 297 -28.43 35.54 -5.65
N ALA A 298 -29.15 35.82 -6.72
CA ALA A 298 -29.38 34.87 -7.81
C ALA A 298 -28.06 34.46 -8.49
N ARG A 299 -27.12 35.41 -8.70
CA ARG A 299 -25.77 35.10 -9.21
C ARG A 299 -24.96 34.26 -8.22
N GLU A 300 -24.99 34.57 -6.93
CA GLU A 300 -24.32 33.79 -5.89
C GLU A 300 -24.91 32.37 -5.75
N GLU A 301 -26.23 32.21 -5.91
CA GLU A 301 -26.94 30.93 -5.92
C GLU A 301 -26.65 30.12 -7.19
N GLU A 302 -26.63 30.74 -8.36
CA GLU A 302 -26.23 30.12 -9.63
C GLU A 302 -24.75 29.70 -9.60
N GLU A 303 -23.85 30.55 -9.14
CA GLU A 303 -22.42 30.23 -8.97
C GLU A 303 -22.19 29.14 -7.92
N ARG A 304 -23.05 29.07 -6.90
CA ARG A 304 -23.05 27.97 -5.94
C ARG A 304 -23.53 26.68 -6.59
N TRP A 305 -24.64 26.73 -7.33
CA TRP A 305 -25.20 25.57 -8.02
C TRP A 305 -24.22 25.00 -9.07
N GLN A 306 -23.60 25.86 -9.88
CA GLN A 306 -22.56 25.44 -10.84
C GLN A 306 -21.33 24.82 -10.15
N ARG A 307 -21.01 25.21 -8.92
CA ARG A 307 -19.93 24.60 -8.14
C ARG A 307 -20.31 23.27 -7.51
N GLU A 308 -21.57 23.12 -7.10
CA GLU A 308 -22.08 21.97 -6.34
C GLU A 308 -22.77 20.92 -7.23
N ARG A 309 -23.03 21.22 -8.51
CA ARG A 309 -23.65 20.27 -9.44
C ARG A 309 -22.79 19.00 -9.64
N PRO A 310 -23.41 17.85 -9.92
CA PRO A 310 -22.67 16.64 -10.31
C PRO A 310 -21.72 16.93 -11.48
N ALA A 311 -20.58 16.23 -11.49
CA ALA A 311 -19.68 16.27 -12.63
C ALA A 311 -20.37 15.65 -13.85
N GLU A 312 -20.25 16.29 -15.01
CA GLU A 312 -20.85 15.83 -16.24
C GLU A 312 -19.79 15.50 -17.29
N GLY A 313 -19.82 14.25 -17.75
CA GLY A 313 -18.92 13.76 -18.77
C GLY A 313 -17.53 13.37 -18.26
N PRO A 314 -16.74 12.69 -19.11
CA PRO A 314 -15.56 11.96 -18.67
C PRO A 314 -14.44 12.86 -18.11
N VAL A 315 -14.32 14.09 -18.60
CA VAL A 315 -13.27 15.01 -18.15
C VAL A 315 -13.59 15.61 -16.78
N GLU A 316 -14.83 16.06 -16.55
CA GLU A 316 -15.22 16.58 -15.22
C GLU A 316 -15.18 15.46 -14.17
N GLU A 317 -15.60 14.24 -14.52
CA GLU A 317 -15.51 13.05 -13.67
C GLU A 317 -14.05 12.74 -13.30
N MET A 318 -13.13 12.73 -14.27
CA MET A 318 -11.70 12.55 -14.02
C MET A 318 -11.14 13.68 -13.14
N VAL A 319 -11.57 14.93 -13.33
CA VAL A 319 -11.08 16.06 -12.51
C VAL A 319 -11.48 15.89 -11.05
N VAL A 320 -12.72 15.50 -10.78
CA VAL A 320 -13.20 15.22 -9.42
C VAL A 320 -12.49 14.01 -8.84
N ALA A 321 -12.46 12.89 -9.57
CA ALA A 321 -11.88 11.64 -9.10
C ALA A 321 -10.36 11.74 -8.86
N GLY A 322 -9.62 12.34 -9.78
CA GLY A 322 -8.17 12.53 -9.69
C GLY A 322 -7.76 13.50 -8.59
N SER A 323 -8.49 14.61 -8.42
CA SER A 323 -8.21 15.56 -7.33
C SER A 323 -8.45 14.94 -5.96
N ALA A 324 -9.54 14.20 -5.80
CA ALA A 324 -9.86 13.50 -4.56
C ALA A 324 -8.87 12.34 -4.29
N PHE A 325 -8.51 11.58 -5.31
CA PHE A 325 -7.54 10.49 -5.22
C PHE A 325 -6.18 10.99 -4.76
N GLY A 326 -5.59 11.96 -5.47
CA GLY A 326 -4.24 12.43 -5.14
C GLY A 326 -4.18 13.05 -3.75
N TYR A 327 -5.17 13.86 -3.36
CA TYR A 327 -5.24 14.40 -2.01
C TYR A 327 -5.37 13.30 -0.96
N GLY A 328 -6.31 12.37 -1.16
CA GLY A 328 -6.54 11.25 -0.24
C GLY A 328 -5.33 10.33 -0.11
N LEU A 329 -4.67 9.98 -1.21
CA LEU A 329 -3.49 9.11 -1.22
C LEU A 329 -2.34 9.72 -0.41
N PHE A 330 -1.98 10.98 -0.65
CA PHE A 330 -0.88 11.62 0.09
C PHE A 330 -1.19 11.76 1.58
N ASN A 331 -2.40 12.20 1.94
CA ASN A 331 -2.79 12.33 3.34
C ASN A 331 -2.81 10.96 4.05
N LEU A 332 -3.27 9.91 3.37
CA LEU A 332 -3.26 8.56 3.90
C LEU A 332 -1.82 8.07 4.11
N VAL A 333 -0.96 8.19 3.10
CA VAL A 333 0.45 7.78 3.19
C VAL A 333 1.17 8.51 4.33
N PHE A 334 1.00 9.83 4.45
CA PHE A 334 1.60 10.59 5.56
C PHE A 334 1.06 10.15 6.92
N SER A 335 -0.23 9.81 7.01
CA SER A 335 -0.80 9.28 8.24
C SER A 335 -0.26 7.91 8.65
N LEU A 336 0.30 7.14 7.72
CA LEU A 336 0.87 5.80 7.97
C LEU A 336 2.39 5.83 8.25
N LEU A 337 3.04 6.99 8.09
CA LEU A 337 4.47 7.12 8.39
C LEU A 337 4.74 6.91 9.89
N PRO A 338 5.91 6.38 10.28
CA PRO A 338 6.29 6.32 11.69
C PRO A 338 6.26 7.70 12.35
N LYS A 339 5.86 7.79 13.64
CA LYS A 339 5.70 9.07 14.37
C LYS A 339 6.91 10.01 14.28
N ARG A 340 8.13 9.47 14.27
CA ARG A 340 9.37 10.25 14.11
C ARG A 340 9.43 10.94 12.75
N VAL A 341 9.05 10.24 11.68
CA VAL A 341 9.01 10.78 10.32
C VAL A 341 7.85 11.77 10.18
N GLN A 342 6.68 11.47 10.74
CA GLN A 342 5.55 12.40 10.78
C GLN A 342 5.92 13.73 11.45
N SER A 343 6.72 13.69 12.51
CA SER A 343 7.20 14.90 13.19
C SER A 343 8.09 15.75 12.27
N VAL A 344 8.99 15.12 11.51
CA VAL A 344 9.85 15.81 10.53
C VAL A 344 9.04 16.39 9.38
N VAL A 345 8.10 15.61 8.84
CA VAL A 345 7.16 16.04 7.80
C VAL A 345 6.31 17.22 8.31
N GLY A 346 5.87 17.21 9.57
CA GLY A 346 5.20 18.35 10.19
C GLY A 346 6.04 19.64 10.21
N ILE A 347 7.36 19.56 10.41
CA ILE A 347 8.28 20.71 10.39
C ILE A 347 8.32 21.37 8.99
N PHE A 348 8.17 20.59 7.92
CA PHE A 348 8.04 21.11 6.56
C PHE A 348 6.63 21.65 6.23
N GLY A 349 5.73 21.71 7.22
CA GLY A 349 4.39 22.28 7.09
C GLY A 349 3.35 21.31 6.54
N PHE A 350 3.68 20.03 6.39
CA PHE A 350 2.73 19.00 5.98
C PHE A 350 1.77 18.70 7.13
N LYS A 351 0.47 18.92 6.89
CA LYS A 351 -0.62 18.47 7.76
C LYS A 351 -1.35 17.35 7.05
N TYR A 352 -1.72 16.31 7.79
CA TYR A 352 -2.50 15.21 7.26
C TYR A 352 -3.71 14.94 8.17
N ASP A 353 -4.80 14.48 7.56
CA ASP A 353 -5.99 14.00 8.25
C ASP A 353 -6.40 12.67 7.62
N ARG A 354 -6.32 11.59 8.40
CA ARG A 354 -6.63 10.24 7.90
C ARG A 354 -8.12 10.06 7.62
N ALA A 355 -9.00 10.63 8.44
CA ALA A 355 -10.44 10.49 8.23
C ALA A 355 -10.85 11.16 6.92
N LEU A 356 -10.36 12.39 6.71
CA LEU A 356 -10.57 13.13 5.47
C LEU A 356 -9.93 12.42 4.26
N ALA A 357 -8.75 11.80 4.44
CA ALA A 357 -8.09 11.03 3.39
C ALA A 357 -8.93 9.83 2.92
N LEU A 358 -9.48 9.05 3.87
CA LEU A 358 -10.35 7.92 3.56
C LEU A 358 -11.64 8.37 2.89
N GLN A 359 -12.22 9.49 3.32
CA GLN A 359 -13.41 10.07 2.69
C GLN A 359 -13.12 10.54 1.25
N ALA A 360 -11.99 11.22 1.01
CA ALA A 360 -11.58 11.65 -0.32
C ALA A 360 -11.38 10.46 -1.27
N LEU A 361 -10.72 9.40 -0.80
CA LEU A 361 -10.56 8.15 -1.55
C LEU A 361 -11.91 7.47 -1.82
N ALA A 362 -12.84 7.46 -0.86
CA ALA A 362 -14.17 6.89 -1.04
C ALA A 362 -15.02 7.66 -2.07
N ILE A 363 -14.87 8.98 -2.13
CA ILE A 363 -15.48 9.83 -3.17
C ILE A 363 -14.88 9.50 -4.53
N SER A 364 -13.55 9.46 -4.63
CA SER A 364 -12.86 9.10 -5.87
C SER A 364 -13.28 7.72 -6.39
N ALA A 365 -13.37 6.73 -5.49
CA ALA A 365 -13.82 5.38 -5.82
C ALA A 365 -15.32 5.26 -6.12
N GLY A 366 -16.13 6.30 -5.85
CA GLY A 366 -17.57 6.26 -6.10
C GLY A 366 -18.37 5.41 -5.10
N VAL A 367 -17.80 5.14 -3.92
CA VAL A 367 -18.37 4.23 -2.90
C VAL A 367 -18.75 4.95 -1.60
N HIS A 368 -18.51 6.26 -1.49
CA HIS A 368 -18.79 7.06 -0.29
C HIS A 368 -20.23 6.89 0.24
N THR A 369 -21.24 6.93 -0.64
CA THR A 369 -22.66 6.73 -0.27
C THR A 369 -22.98 5.32 0.21
N LEU A 370 -22.27 4.30 -0.30
CA LEU A 370 -22.45 2.92 0.11
C LEU A 370 -21.87 2.66 1.51
N ILE A 371 -20.74 3.30 1.81
CA ILE A 371 -20.03 3.13 3.09
C ILE A 371 -20.76 3.82 4.24
N GLU A 372 -21.39 4.97 3.99
CA GLU A 372 -22.14 5.72 5.01
C GLU A 372 -23.54 5.13 5.29
N GLY A 373 -24.04 4.22 4.44
CA GLY A 373 -25.27 3.45 4.69
C GLY A 373 -26.57 4.10 4.21
N ASP A 374 -26.49 5.21 3.47
CA ASP A 374 -27.64 6.02 3.04
C ASP A 374 -28.41 5.45 1.83
N GLY A 375 -28.27 4.15 1.54
CA GLY A 375 -29.01 3.48 0.45
C GLY A 375 -28.70 4.02 -0.95
N GLY A 376 -27.60 4.77 -1.11
CA GLY A 376 -27.19 5.33 -2.40
C GLY A 376 -26.76 4.25 -3.40
N THR A 377 -26.88 4.54 -4.69
CA THR A 377 -26.31 3.70 -5.75
C THR A 377 -24.82 4.02 -5.90
N ALA A 378 -24.00 2.99 -6.12
CA ALA A 378 -22.62 3.19 -6.56
C ALA A 378 -22.64 4.02 -7.85
N SER A 379 -22.20 5.28 -7.81
CA SER A 379 -21.75 5.94 -9.03
C SER A 379 -20.36 5.39 -9.27
N ALA A 380 -20.26 4.22 -9.90
CA ALA A 380 -18.97 3.58 -10.13
C ALA A 380 -17.99 4.63 -10.62
N GLY A 381 -16.87 4.83 -9.90
CA GLY A 381 -15.80 5.70 -10.38
C GLY A 381 -15.35 5.16 -11.74
N THR A 382 -15.91 5.73 -12.81
CA THR A 382 -15.75 5.34 -14.21
C THR A 382 -14.31 5.59 -14.64
N ASP A 383 -13.72 6.62 -14.08
CA ASP A 383 -12.33 7.00 -14.27
C ASP A 383 -11.34 6.06 -13.56
N VAL A 384 -10.13 6.00 -14.12
CA VAL A 384 -9.03 5.16 -13.64
C VAL A 384 -8.64 5.47 -12.18
N HIS A 385 -8.73 6.73 -11.76
CA HIS A 385 -8.40 7.12 -10.38
C HIS A 385 -9.35 6.47 -9.38
N GLY A 386 -10.61 6.24 -9.74
CA GLY A 386 -11.57 5.58 -8.85
C GLY A 386 -11.19 4.12 -8.57
N VAL A 387 -10.66 3.41 -9.58
CA VAL A 387 -10.18 2.03 -9.41
C VAL A 387 -8.95 1.99 -8.50
N PHE A 388 -7.99 2.90 -8.70
CA PHE A 388 -6.80 3.01 -7.84
C PHE A 388 -7.13 3.49 -6.42
N ALA A 389 -8.12 4.37 -6.26
CA ALA A 389 -8.64 4.77 -4.96
C ALA A 389 -9.24 3.57 -4.21
N GLY A 390 -10.03 2.75 -4.92
CA GLY A 390 -10.55 1.49 -4.38
C GLY A 390 -9.43 0.53 -3.96
N LEU A 391 -8.42 0.32 -4.80
CA LEU A 391 -7.23 -0.49 -4.45
C LEU A 391 -6.49 0.06 -3.22
N THR A 392 -6.38 1.38 -3.10
CA THR A 392 -5.77 2.04 -1.94
C THR A 392 -6.56 1.77 -0.66
N LEU A 393 -7.89 1.93 -0.71
CA LEU A 393 -8.79 1.63 0.41
C LEU A 393 -8.79 0.16 0.79
N MET A 394 -8.86 -0.74 -0.21
CA MET A 394 -8.77 -2.19 -0.01
C MET A 394 -7.46 -2.58 0.69
N THR A 395 -6.34 -2.02 0.25
CA THR A 395 -5.03 -2.25 0.88
C THR A 395 -5.03 -1.75 2.33
N PHE A 396 -5.55 -0.56 2.58
CA PHE A 396 -5.64 -0.01 3.94
C PHE A 396 -6.50 -0.89 4.86
N HIS A 397 -7.72 -1.22 4.46
CA HIS A 397 -8.62 -2.04 5.27
C HIS A 397 -8.09 -3.46 5.48
N GLY A 398 -7.52 -4.09 4.45
CA GLY A 398 -6.87 -5.40 4.55
C GLY A 398 -5.67 -5.38 5.50
N VAL A 399 -4.83 -4.34 5.46
CA VAL A 399 -3.69 -4.18 6.38
C VAL A 399 -4.18 -3.98 7.82
N VAL A 400 -5.20 -3.15 8.06
CA VAL A 400 -5.78 -2.99 9.41
C VAL A 400 -6.30 -4.32 9.95
N LEU A 401 -7.09 -5.06 9.17
CA LEU A 401 -7.63 -6.36 9.58
C LEU A 401 -6.53 -7.40 9.87
N LEU A 402 -5.43 -7.37 9.11
CA LEU A 402 -4.32 -8.32 9.23
C LEU A 402 -3.34 -7.97 10.36
N LEU A 403 -3.02 -6.69 10.56
CA LEU A 403 -1.86 -6.28 11.36
C LEU A 403 -2.20 -5.70 12.73
N SER A 404 -3.37 -5.06 12.92
CA SER A 404 -3.68 -4.40 14.20
C SER A 404 -4.02 -5.40 15.32
N GLY A 405 -4.46 -6.61 15.00
CA GLY A 405 -4.81 -7.67 15.96
C GLY A 405 -6.14 -7.47 16.69
N TYR A 406 -6.57 -6.23 16.86
CA TYR A 406 -7.89 -5.80 17.34
C TYR A 406 -8.37 -4.62 16.48
N GLN A 407 -9.68 -4.53 16.24
CA GLN A 407 -10.31 -3.42 15.54
C GLN A 407 -11.42 -2.84 16.41
N ALA A 408 -11.58 -1.52 16.42
CA ALA A 408 -12.62 -0.83 17.19
C ALA A 408 -14.03 -1.24 16.76
N ASP A 409 -14.20 -1.47 15.45
CA ASP A 409 -15.41 -2.00 14.82
C ASP A 409 -15.00 -2.87 13.62
N GLU A 410 -14.77 -4.16 13.90
CA GLU A 410 -14.36 -5.13 12.88
C GLU A 410 -15.47 -5.34 11.84
N ALA A 411 -16.74 -5.43 12.26
CA ALA A 411 -17.87 -5.67 11.38
C ALA A 411 -18.05 -4.55 10.34
N LYS A 412 -17.92 -3.29 10.77
CA LYS A 412 -17.93 -2.14 9.85
C LYS A 412 -16.74 -2.18 8.89
N THR A 413 -15.54 -2.50 9.39
CA THR A 413 -14.33 -2.58 8.56
C THR A 413 -14.47 -3.64 7.47
N VAL A 414 -14.95 -4.83 7.81
CA VAL A 414 -15.22 -5.91 6.85
C VAL A 414 -16.30 -5.50 5.85
N ARG A 415 -17.40 -4.90 6.30
CA ARG A 415 -18.49 -4.43 5.42
C ARG A 415 -17.98 -3.39 4.40
N THR A 416 -17.22 -2.41 4.87
CA THR A 416 -16.61 -1.38 4.01
C THR A 416 -15.68 -2.02 2.98
N TYR A 417 -14.80 -2.92 3.41
CA TYR A 417 -13.87 -3.60 2.52
C TYR A 417 -14.60 -4.41 1.45
N LYS A 418 -15.60 -5.21 1.84
CA LYS A 418 -16.44 -5.98 0.91
C LYS A 418 -17.17 -5.09 -0.09
N THR A 419 -17.74 -3.98 0.38
CA THR A 419 -18.46 -3.02 -0.49
C THR A 419 -17.55 -2.48 -1.60
N ILE A 420 -16.30 -2.14 -1.26
CA ILE A 420 -15.32 -1.64 -2.24
C ILE A 420 -14.97 -2.74 -3.26
N VAL A 421 -14.71 -3.97 -2.79
CA VAL A 421 -14.40 -5.13 -3.64
C VAL A 421 -15.56 -5.42 -4.59
N ASP A 422 -16.77 -5.56 -4.07
CA ASP A 422 -17.98 -5.90 -4.83
C ASP A 422 -18.26 -4.84 -5.92
N SER A 423 -18.09 -3.55 -5.59
CA SER A 423 -18.28 -2.46 -6.56
C SER A 423 -17.32 -2.55 -7.75
N ILE A 424 -16.05 -2.90 -7.52
CA ILE A 424 -15.04 -2.97 -8.59
C ILE A 424 -15.15 -4.30 -9.35
N GLN A 425 -15.40 -5.40 -8.63
CA GLN A 425 -15.59 -6.71 -9.24
C GLN A 425 -16.82 -6.74 -10.16
N ALA A 426 -17.89 -6.01 -9.82
CA ALA A 426 -19.06 -5.87 -10.70
C ALA A 426 -18.69 -5.27 -12.08
N ARG A 427 -17.68 -4.39 -12.13
CA ARG A 427 -17.17 -3.79 -13.37
C ARG A 427 -16.14 -4.69 -14.08
N TYR A 428 -15.32 -5.41 -13.32
CA TYR A 428 -14.21 -6.22 -13.82
C TYR A 428 -14.23 -7.64 -13.23
N PRO A 429 -15.18 -8.51 -13.63
CA PRO A 429 -15.43 -9.80 -12.94
C PRO A 429 -14.25 -10.78 -12.98
N THR A 430 -13.31 -10.63 -13.92
CA THR A 430 -12.17 -11.53 -14.13
C THR A 430 -10.83 -11.00 -13.61
N GLY A 431 -10.80 -9.79 -13.02
CA GLY A 431 -9.52 -9.19 -12.61
C GLY A 431 -8.92 -9.84 -11.37
N ALA A 432 -7.64 -10.22 -11.46
CA ALA A 432 -6.94 -10.95 -10.40
C ALA A 432 -6.88 -10.16 -9.07
N LEU A 433 -6.76 -8.83 -9.12
CA LEU A 433 -6.63 -8.01 -7.92
C LEU A 433 -7.87 -8.05 -7.02
N TRP A 434 -9.09 -8.12 -7.57
CA TRP A 434 -10.32 -8.18 -6.76
C TRP A 434 -10.62 -9.60 -6.31
N VAL A 435 -10.28 -10.61 -7.12
CA VAL A 435 -10.27 -12.01 -6.69
C VAL A 435 -9.37 -12.19 -5.46
N LEU A 436 -8.15 -11.65 -5.51
CA LEU A 436 -7.21 -11.63 -4.40
C LEU A 436 -7.82 -11.01 -3.14
N ASN A 437 -8.45 -9.83 -3.27
CA ASN A 437 -9.06 -9.15 -2.14
C ASN A 437 -10.30 -9.88 -1.60
N ARG A 438 -11.10 -10.52 -2.46
CA ARG A 438 -12.21 -11.40 -2.02
C ARG A 438 -11.67 -12.58 -1.20
N ALA A 439 -10.62 -13.25 -1.66
CA ALA A 439 -9.99 -14.35 -0.92
C ALA A 439 -9.43 -13.87 0.44
N LYS A 440 -8.81 -12.68 0.49
CA LYS A 440 -8.38 -12.06 1.76
C LYS A 440 -9.54 -11.83 2.72
N ILE A 441 -10.67 -11.32 2.24
CA ILE A 441 -11.88 -11.12 3.06
C ILE A 441 -12.36 -12.46 3.61
N LEU A 442 -12.53 -13.47 2.75
CA LEU A 442 -12.95 -14.82 3.17
C LEU A 442 -12.02 -15.41 4.23
N ARG A 443 -10.71 -15.34 4.02
CA ARG A 443 -9.73 -15.77 5.05
C ARG A 443 -9.86 -14.97 6.34
N MET A 444 -10.08 -13.67 6.25
CA MET A 444 -10.26 -12.80 7.42
C MET A 444 -11.58 -13.10 8.15
N THR A 445 -12.64 -13.50 7.46
CA THR A 445 -13.95 -13.80 8.06
C THR A 445 -14.10 -15.25 8.54
N GLY A 446 -13.02 -16.04 8.51
CA GLY A 446 -13.03 -17.42 9.00
C GLY A 446 -13.51 -18.44 7.96
N GLU A 447 -13.43 -18.11 6.68
CA GLU A 447 -13.83 -18.95 5.54
C GLU A 447 -12.63 -19.31 4.65
N PRO A 448 -11.57 -19.95 5.19
CA PRO A 448 -10.33 -20.19 4.47
C PRO A 448 -10.46 -21.19 3.32
N ASP A 449 -11.35 -22.19 3.43
CA ASP A 449 -11.56 -23.19 2.37
C ASP A 449 -12.20 -22.58 1.12
N GLU A 450 -13.14 -21.65 1.30
CA GLU A 450 -13.68 -20.88 0.17
C GLU A 450 -12.61 -19.96 -0.41
N ALA A 451 -11.78 -19.34 0.44
CA ALA A 451 -10.66 -18.52 -0.03
C ALA A 451 -9.70 -19.32 -0.92
N ILE A 452 -9.33 -20.54 -0.50
CA ILE A 452 -8.48 -21.46 -1.28
C ILE A 452 -9.17 -21.80 -2.60
N SER A 453 -10.45 -22.18 -2.57
CA SER A 453 -11.22 -22.53 -3.76
C SER A 453 -11.28 -21.39 -4.78
N VAL A 454 -11.50 -20.15 -4.31
CA VAL A 454 -11.52 -18.94 -5.16
C VAL A 454 -10.15 -18.68 -5.80
N LEU A 455 -9.07 -18.82 -5.04
CA LEU A 455 -7.71 -18.60 -5.53
C LEU A 455 -7.32 -19.68 -6.55
N GLN A 456 -7.58 -20.95 -6.25
CA GLN A 456 -7.33 -22.07 -7.17
C GLN A 456 -8.14 -21.94 -8.45
N ALA A 457 -9.44 -21.63 -8.38
CA ALA A 457 -10.26 -21.44 -9.58
C ALA A 457 -9.74 -20.31 -10.49
N ALA A 458 -9.24 -19.22 -9.89
CA ALA A 458 -8.68 -18.11 -10.65
C ALA A 458 -7.34 -18.46 -11.31
N LEU A 459 -6.53 -19.29 -10.66
CA LEU A 459 -5.25 -19.80 -11.19
C LEU A 459 -5.47 -20.93 -12.21
N SER A 460 -6.45 -21.82 -12.04
CA SER A 460 -6.74 -22.90 -13.01
C SER A 460 -7.33 -22.40 -14.33
N ALA A 461 -7.86 -21.18 -14.35
CA ALA A 461 -8.21 -20.50 -15.60
C ALA A 461 -6.98 -20.20 -16.49
N GLU A 462 -5.75 -20.47 -16.01
CA GLU A 462 -4.48 -20.42 -16.76
C GLU A 462 -4.36 -21.54 -17.81
N ASP A 463 -4.94 -22.73 -17.59
CA ASP A 463 -4.64 -23.93 -18.40
C ASP A 463 -5.40 -24.03 -19.74
N ASN A 464 -6.30 -23.08 -20.04
CA ASN A 464 -7.13 -23.11 -21.25
C ASN A 464 -6.51 -22.39 -22.48
N GLY A 465 -5.22 -22.03 -22.44
CA GLY A 465 -4.43 -21.65 -23.63
C GLY A 465 -4.72 -20.31 -24.32
N ASP A 466 -5.87 -19.67 -24.07
CA ASP A 466 -6.35 -18.55 -24.89
C ASP A 466 -6.11 -17.13 -24.33
N VAL A 467 -5.59 -16.97 -23.10
CA VAL A 467 -5.47 -15.64 -22.47
C VAL A 467 -4.03 -15.37 -22.02
N LYS A 468 -3.36 -14.42 -22.68
CA LYS A 468 -2.07 -13.87 -22.21
C LYS A 468 -2.35 -12.96 -21.00
N ARG A 469 -2.29 -13.55 -19.80
CA ARG A 469 -2.63 -12.89 -18.53
C ARG A 469 -1.51 -12.00 -18.00
N PHE A 470 -1.88 -11.09 -17.11
CA PHE A 470 -0.93 -10.30 -16.32
C PHE A 470 -0.25 -11.18 -15.25
N VAL A 471 0.78 -11.93 -15.64
CA VAL A 471 1.51 -12.92 -14.80
C VAL A 471 1.92 -12.37 -13.44
N GLN A 472 2.27 -11.09 -13.38
CA GLN A 472 2.64 -10.40 -12.15
C GLN A 472 1.48 -10.31 -11.15
N ALA A 473 0.24 -10.17 -11.61
CA ALA A 473 -0.94 -10.20 -10.75
C ALA A 473 -1.28 -11.63 -10.29
N ASP A 474 -1.10 -12.63 -11.17
CA ASP A 474 -1.30 -14.05 -10.81
C ASP A 474 -0.29 -14.50 -9.76
N THR A 475 0.92 -13.93 -9.75
CA THR A 475 1.93 -14.14 -8.70
C THR A 475 1.42 -13.73 -7.31
N LEU A 476 0.59 -12.68 -7.21
CA LEU A 476 -0.03 -12.28 -5.94
C LEU A 476 -1.09 -13.28 -5.48
N LEU A 477 -1.80 -13.93 -6.41
CA LEU A 477 -2.76 -15.00 -6.11
C LEU A 477 -2.05 -16.23 -5.54
N VAL A 478 -0.94 -16.66 -6.16
CA VAL A 478 -0.12 -17.78 -5.65
C VAL A 478 0.43 -17.46 -4.26
N PHE A 479 0.86 -16.21 -4.03
CA PHE A 479 1.33 -15.79 -2.71
C PHE A 479 0.24 -15.90 -1.64
N GLU A 480 -0.96 -15.37 -1.89
CA GLU A 480 -2.07 -15.49 -0.93
C GLU A 480 -2.50 -16.94 -0.75
N LEU A 481 -2.48 -17.75 -1.82
CA LEU A 481 -2.79 -19.17 -1.76
C LEU A 481 -1.81 -19.91 -0.84
N ALA A 482 -0.50 -19.71 -1.02
CA ALA A 482 0.53 -20.35 -0.20
C ALA A 482 0.35 -20.07 1.30
N TRP A 483 0.07 -18.81 1.65
CA TRP A 483 -0.21 -18.44 3.05
C TRP A 483 -1.54 -18.99 3.56
N THR A 484 -2.58 -19.04 2.72
CA THR A 484 -3.88 -19.57 3.13
C THR A 484 -3.81 -21.09 3.35
N LEU A 485 -3.15 -21.84 2.45
CA LEU A 485 -2.87 -23.27 2.61
C LEU A 485 -2.09 -23.55 3.90
N LEU A 486 -1.02 -22.78 4.14
CA LEU A 486 -0.22 -22.92 5.37
C LEU A 486 -1.07 -22.63 6.62
N SER A 487 -1.97 -21.64 6.57
CA SER A 487 -2.90 -21.34 7.67
C SER A 487 -3.84 -22.49 8.00
N GLN A 488 -4.11 -23.37 7.04
CA GLN A 488 -4.97 -24.54 7.17
C GLN A 488 -4.19 -25.85 7.34
N ARG A 489 -2.87 -25.79 7.56
CA ARG A 489 -1.99 -26.97 7.70
C ARG A 489 -1.97 -27.88 6.46
N GLN A 490 -2.34 -27.37 5.29
CA GLN A 490 -2.17 -28.04 4.00
C GLN A 490 -0.71 -27.88 3.56
N PHE A 491 0.18 -28.60 4.27
CA PHE A 491 1.61 -28.35 4.23
C PHE A 491 2.25 -28.70 2.89
N GLU A 492 1.87 -29.82 2.27
CA GLU A 492 2.44 -30.24 0.98
C GLU A 492 2.12 -29.21 -0.10
N GLU A 493 0.84 -28.86 -0.24
CA GLU A 493 0.38 -27.88 -1.22
C GLU A 493 0.95 -26.48 -0.92
N ALA A 494 1.07 -26.10 0.36
CA ALA A 494 1.72 -24.85 0.74
C ALA A 494 3.21 -24.84 0.35
N ALA A 495 3.93 -25.94 0.56
CA ALA A 495 5.34 -26.07 0.18
C ALA A 495 5.51 -25.90 -1.32
N GLU A 496 4.69 -26.59 -2.12
CA GLU A 496 4.68 -26.49 -3.57
C GLU A 496 4.36 -25.06 -4.04
N ALA A 497 3.37 -24.40 -3.44
CA ALA A 497 3.03 -23.03 -3.76
C ALA A 497 4.17 -22.05 -3.44
N PHE A 498 4.84 -22.19 -2.28
CA PHE A 498 6.02 -21.38 -1.95
C PHE A 498 7.20 -21.65 -2.89
N ILE A 499 7.42 -22.90 -3.29
CA ILE A 499 8.45 -23.22 -4.28
C ILE A 499 8.08 -22.60 -5.64
N ARG A 500 6.82 -22.69 -6.08
CA ARG A 500 6.31 -22.06 -7.30
C ARG A 500 6.57 -20.55 -7.31
N MET A 501 6.47 -19.87 -6.17
CA MET A 501 6.82 -18.45 -6.07
C MET A 501 8.24 -18.17 -6.59
N THR A 502 9.19 -19.07 -6.38
CA THR A 502 10.59 -18.86 -6.84
C THR A 502 10.75 -18.85 -8.36
N ALA A 503 9.83 -19.48 -9.10
CA ALA A 503 9.78 -19.40 -10.56
C ALA A 503 9.06 -18.14 -11.06
N LEU A 504 8.10 -17.63 -10.29
CA LEU A 504 7.27 -16.47 -10.66
C LEU A 504 7.89 -15.13 -10.28
N ASN A 505 8.84 -15.12 -9.34
CA ASN A 505 9.49 -13.91 -8.88
C ASN A 505 10.93 -14.20 -8.43
N SER A 506 11.81 -13.22 -8.46
CA SER A 506 13.23 -13.33 -8.06
C SER A 506 13.63 -12.86 -6.62
N TRP A 507 12.72 -12.72 -5.65
CA TRP A 507 12.98 -12.20 -4.29
C TRP A 507 12.71 -13.27 -3.25
N SER A 508 13.35 -13.16 -2.09
CA SER A 508 12.98 -13.91 -0.90
C SER A 508 12.96 -15.42 -1.12
N HIS A 509 13.74 -15.92 -2.09
CA HIS A 509 13.85 -17.35 -2.40
C HIS A 509 14.29 -18.14 -1.19
N ALA A 510 15.28 -17.63 -0.46
CA ALA A 510 15.69 -18.17 0.83
C ALA A 510 14.53 -18.25 1.83
N THR A 511 13.65 -17.26 1.86
CA THR A 511 12.46 -17.26 2.73
C THR A 511 11.43 -18.30 2.30
N TYR A 512 11.13 -18.41 1.01
CA TYR A 512 10.20 -19.40 0.50
C TYR A 512 10.70 -20.83 0.72
N PHE A 513 11.99 -21.08 0.50
CA PHE A 513 12.61 -22.39 0.78
C PHE A 513 12.63 -22.71 2.27
N PHE A 514 12.88 -21.72 3.13
CA PHE A 514 12.84 -21.87 4.58
C PHE A 514 11.43 -22.27 5.07
N ILE A 515 10.38 -21.64 4.53
CA ILE A 515 8.99 -21.99 4.87
C ILE A 515 8.63 -23.36 4.30
N ALA A 516 8.92 -23.63 3.02
CA ALA A 516 8.64 -24.92 2.38
C ALA A 516 9.36 -26.09 3.07
N ALA A 517 10.60 -25.89 3.54
CA ALA A 517 11.29 -26.88 4.37
C ALA A 517 10.51 -27.17 5.66
N GLY A 518 9.98 -26.15 6.33
CA GLY A 518 9.10 -26.32 7.48
C GLY A 518 7.84 -27.11 7.17
N CYS A 519 7.21 -26.84 6.02
CA CYS A 519 6.06 -27.61 5.56
C CYS A 519 6.41 -29.10 5.36
N PHE A 520 7.50 -29.41 4.66
CA PHE A 520 7.93 -30.81 4.46
C PHE A 520 8.29 -31.51 5.78
N LEU A 521 8.88 -30.80 6.75
CA LEU A 521 9.09 -31.34 8.10
C LEU A 521 7.77 -31.71 8.79
N ALA A 522 6.72 -30.92 8.61
CA ALA A 522 5.43 -31.16 9.24
C ALA A 522 4.75 -32.45 8.76
N VAL A 523 5.02 -32.87 7.52
CA VAL A 523 4.50 -34.12 6.93
C VAL A 523 5.49 -35.29 7.02
N GLY A 524 6.65 -35.09 7.66
CA GLY A 524 7.65 -36.14 7.88
C GLY A 524 8.66 -36.33 6.74
N GLU A 525 8.59 -35.52 5.68
CA GLU A 525 9.46 -35.56 4.50
C GLU A 525 10.82 -34.89 4.78
N LYS A 526 11.57 -35.43 5.75
CA LYS A 526 12.85 -34.87 6.22
C LYS A 526 13.91 -34.71 5.12
N ALA A 527 13.95 -35.65 4.17
CA ALA A 527 14.93 -35.59 3.08
C ALA A 527 14.70 -34.38 2.17
N LYS A 528 13.45 -34.13 1.77
CA LYS A 528 13.07 -32.93 0.98
C LYS A 528 13.35 -31.65 1.76
N ALA A 529 13.00 -31.63 3.05
CA ALA A 529 13.28 -30.48 3.90
C ALA A 529 14.79 -30.18 4.00
N GLN A 530 15.63 -31.20 4.16
CA GLN A 530 17.09 -31.04 4.23
C GLN A 530 17.64 -30.50 2.90
N GLU A 531 17.18 -31.03 1.76
CA GLU A 531 17.58 -30.53 0.44
C GLU A 531 17.28 -29.03 0.26
N LEU A 532 16.11 -28.57 0.70
CA LEU A 532 15.77 -27.16 0.65
C LEU A 532 16.64 -26.33 1.59
N ILE A 533 16.87 -26.80 2.82
CA ILE A 533 17.74 -26.12 3.81
C ILE A 533 19.16 -25.97 3.28
N ASP A 534 19.71 -27.00 2.62
CA ASP A 534 21.06 -26.98 2.07
C ASP A 534 21.21 -25.96 0.93
N LYS A 535 20.13 -25.66 0.20
CA LYS A 535 20.11 -24.64 -0.86
C LYS A 535 19.99 -23.20 -0.33
N ILE A 536 19.49 -22.99 0.89
CA ILE A 536 19.25 -21.65 1.44
C ILE A 536 20.49 -20.74 1.40
N PRO A 537 21.70 -21.17 1.79
CA PRO A 537 22.89 -20.32 1.79
C PRO A 537 23.22 -19.71 0.42
N ASP A 538 22.95 -20.45 -0.66
CA ASP A 538 23.17 -20.02 -2.04
C ASP A 538 22.06 -19.08 -2.55
N LEU A 539 20.86 -19.20 -1.98
CA LEU A 539 19.69 -18.39 -2.31
C LEU A 539 19.60 -17.06 -1.55
N VAL A 540 20.28 -16.97 -0.41
CA VAL A 540 20.40 -15.72 0.33
C VAL A 540 21.03 -14.68 -0.58
N THR A 541 20.28 -13.62 -0.85
CA THR A 541 20.70 -12.64 -1.82
C THR A 541 21.93 -11.89 -1.31
N LYS A 542 22.96 -11.74 -2.17
CA LYS A 542 24.05 -10.77 -1.91
C LYS A 542 23.60 -9.31 -2.10
N LYS A 543 22.37 -9.12 -2.58
CA LYS A 543 21.78 -7.83 -2.87
C LYS A 543 21.26 -7.21 -1.59
N LYS A 544 21.66 -5.96 -1.36
CA LYS A 544 21.32 -5.21 -0.16
C LYS A 544 20.23 -4.21 -0.50
N VAL A 545 19.08 -4.27 0.17
CA VAL A 545 18.03 -3.26 0.05
C VAL A 545 18.39 -2.06 0.92
N GLY A 546 18.54 -0.89 0.30
CA GLY A 546 18.99 0.33 1.01
C GLY A 546 20.37 0.17 1.68
N GLY A 547 21.23 -0.72 1.13
CA GLY A 547 22.54 -1.02 1.71
C GLY A 547 22.52 -1.98 2.91
N LYS A 548 21.36 -2.56 3.28
CA LYS A 548 21.20 -3.57 4.33
C LYS A 548 20.73 -4.91 3.77
N ASP A 549 21.06 -6.00 4.46
CA ASP A 549 20.53 -7.33 4.16
C ASP A 549 19.01 -7.36 4.37
N LEU A 550 18.28 -8.21 3.65
CA LEU A 550 16.84 -8.36 3.86
C LEU A 550 16.53 -8.86 5.29
N PRO A 551 15.55 -8.25 6.00
CA PRO A 551 15.25 -8.62 7.39
C PRO A 551 15.03 -10.12 7.62
N THR A 552 14.28 -10.75 6.71
CA THR A 552 13.99 -12.19 6.77
C THR A 552 15.22 -13.03 6.50
N GLU A 553 16.11 -12.62 5.60
CA GLU A 553 17.36 -13.34 5.32
C GLU A 553 18.35 -13.22 6.48
N VAL A 554 18.44 -12.06 7.13
CA VAL A 554 19.23 -11.89 8.37
C VAL A 554 18.72 -12.85 9.46
N PHE A 555 17.41 -12.91 9.63
CA PHE A 555 16.78 -13.84 10.56
C PHE A 555 17.08 -15.30 10.22
N ILE A 556 16.93 -15.69 8.95
CA ILE A 556 17.22 -17.06 8.47
C ILE A 556 18.69 -17.42 8.70
N LYS A 557 19.64 -16.53 8.39
CA LYS A 557 21.07 -16.74 8.68
C LYS A 557 21.30 -17.04 10.17
N LYS A 558 20.75 -16.20 11.05
CA LYS A 558 20.86 -16.38 12.51
C LYS A 558 20.25 -17.72 12.95
N LYS A 559 19.14 -18.15 12.34
CA LYS A 559 18.49 -19.43 12.62
C LYS A 559 19.29 -20.64 12.17
N MET A 560 19.88 -20.58 10.98
CA MET A 560 20.74 -21.65 10.48
C MET A 560 21.96 -21.85 11.38
N GLU A 561 22.59 -20.76 11.84
CA GLU A 561 23.69 -20.86 12.79
C GLU A 561 23.24 -21.40 14.15
N PHE A 562 22.07 -20.97 14.64
CA PHE A 562 21.47 -21.51 15.86
C PHE A 562 21.26 -23.03 15.78
N TRP A 563 20.77 -23.55 14.64
CA TRP A 563 20.61 -24.99 14.44
C TRP A 563 21.95 -25.72 14.33
N LYS A 564 22.96 -25.15 13.66
CA LYS A 564 24.32 -25.74 13.64
C LYS A 564 24.93 -25.84 15.03
N GLU A 565 24.74 -24.82 15.87
CA GLU A 565 25.19 -24.87 17.27
C GLU A 565 24.43 -25.94 18.07
N LYS A 566 23.13 -26.11 17.81
CA LYS A 566 22.32 -27.17 18.44
C LYS A 566 22.77 -28.57 18.01
N ALA A 567 23.04 -28.78 16.73
CA ALA A 567 23.61 -30.03 16.22
C ALA A 567 24.91 -30.38 16.96
N LYS A 568 25.81 -29.39 17.14
CA LYS A 568 27.04 -29.59 17.93
C LYS A 568 26.76 -29.98 19.39
N ARG A 569 25.81 -29.32 20.08
CA ARG A 569 25.45 -29.64 21.47
C ARG A 569 24.86 -31.05 21.63
N HIS A 570 24.08 -31.50 20.65
CA HIS A 570 23.43 -32.81 20.66
C HIS A 570 24.27 -33.91 20.01
N ASN A 571 25.51 -33.61 19.60
CA ASN A 571 26.40 -34.52 18.86
C ASN A 571 25.76 -35.10 17.58
N ILE A 572 24.96 -34.28 16.90
CA ILE A 572 24.36 -34.58 15.59
C ILE A 572 25.25 -33.96 14.50
N ASP A 573 25.35 -34.64 13.36
CA ASP A 573 26.06 -34.15 12.18
C ASP A 573 25.51 -32.77 11.78
N ALA A 574 26.40 -31.78 11.64
CA ALA A 574 26.04 -30.41 11.29
C ALA A 574 25.44 -30.28 9.87
N THR A 575 25.54 -31.33 9.04
CA THR A 575 24.85 -31.41 7.74
C THR A 575 23.38 -31.85 7.85
N LYS A 576 22.97 -32.44 8.99
CA LYS A 576 21.60 -32.93 9.23
C LYS A 576 20.82 -31.98 10.12
N LEU A 577 20.72 -30.73 9.70
CA LEU A 577 20.05 -29.69 10.48
C LEU A 577 18.58 -30.00 10.75
N VAL A 578 17.90 -30.73 9.86
CA VAL A 578 16.49 -31.15 10.07
C VAL A 578 16.26 -31.95 11.35
N ASP A 579 17.28 -32.66 11.85
CA ASP A 579 17.15 -33.51 13.05
C ASP A 579 17.22 -32.72 14.37
N VAL A 580 17.61 -31.45 14.33
CA VAL A 580 17.67 -30.57 15.51
C VAL A 580 16.62 -29.47 15.54
N ILE A 581 15.84 -29.31 14.46
CA ILE A 581 14.77 -28.33 14.39
C ILE A 581 13.66 -28.76 15.35
N GLY A 582 13.52 -28.03 16.47
CA GLY A 582 12.47 -28.28 17.45
C GLY A 582 11.15 -27.63 17.06
N ILE A 583 11.18 -26.32 16.81
CA ILE A 583 9.99 -25.56 16.40
C ILE A 583 9.99 -25.41 14.88
N ASN A 584 8.86 -25.73 14.26
CA ASN A 584 8.72 -25.68 12.81
C ASN A 584 8.96 -24.25 12.27
N PRO A 585 9.90 -24.06 11.32
CA PRO A 585 10.23 -22.74 10.79
C PRO A 585 9.07 -22.07 10.03
N ALA A 586 8.15 -22.84 9.44
CA ALA A 586 6.98 -22.29 8.78
C ALA A 586 6.05 -21.59 9.79
N TRP A 587 5.85 -22.19 10.97
CA TRP A 587 5.04 -21.59 12.04
C TRP A 587 5.71 -20.37 12.68
N GLU A 588 7.02 -20.45 12.88
CA GLU A 588 7.78 -19.30 13.36
C GLU A 588 7.68 -18.13 12.37
N MET A 589 7.86 -18.38 11.08
CA MET A 589 7.72 -17.35 10.05
C MET A 589 6.28 -16.81 9.98
N GLY A 590 5.28 -17.68 10.19
CA GLY A 590 3.87 -17.33 10.26
C GLY A 590 3.53 -16.28 11.32
N LEU A 591 4.31 -16.14 12.40
CA LEU A 591 4.13 -15.05 13.37
C LEU A 591 4.33 -13.68 12.73
N PHE A 592 5.32 -13.52 11.85
CA PHE A 592 5.63 -12.23 11.22
C PHE A 592 4.62 -11.82 10.14
N TRP A 593 3.82 -12.79 9.66
CA TRP A 593 2.70 -12.60 8.74
C TRP A 593 1.32 -12.69 9.41
N ASN A 594 1.28 -12.75 10.75
CA ASN A 594 0.06 -12.86 11.56
C ASN A 594 -0.88 -14.01 11.13
N LEU A 595 -0.28 -15.12 10.72
CA LEU A 595 -0.99 -16.29 10.22
C LEU A 595 -1.97 -16.85 11.28
N HIS A 596 -1.51 -16.90 12.53
CA HIS A 596 -2.14 -17.63 13.63
C HIS A 596 -3.39 -16.96 14.23
N GLN A 597 -3.61 -15.67 13.94
CA GLN A 597 -4.71 -14.91 14.57
C GLN A 597 -6.09 -15.21 13.99
N ARG A 598 -6.14 -15.80 12.78
CA ARG A 598 -7.39 -16.08 12.03
C ARG A 598 -7.41 -17.49 11.47
N THR A 599 -6.76 -18.44 12.15
CA THR A 599 -6.89 -19.87 11.85
C THR A 599 -8.20 -20.41 12.41
N THR A 600 -8.66 -21.55 11.89
CA THR A 600 -9.83 -22.25 12.44
C THR A 600 -9.52 -22.82 13.82
N ASN A 601 -10.57 -23.12 14.59
CA ASN A 601 -10.42 -23.69 15.93
C ASN A 601 -9.78 -25.09 15.89
N GLU A 602 -10.08 -25.85 14.85
CA GLU A 602 -9.55 -27.18 14.58
C GLU A 602 -8.03 -27.10 14.37
N VAL A 603 -7.59 -26.18 13.51
CA VAL A 603 -6.17 -25.95 13.24
C VAL A 603 -5.44 -25.45 14.49
N ALA A 604 -6.00 -24.46 15.18
CA ALA A 604 -5.40 -23.92 16.40
C ALA A 604 -5.23 -25.01 17.48
N THR A 605 -6.25 -25.86 17.66
CA THR A 605 -6.20 -27.00 18.59
C THR A 605 -5.12 -28.01 18.20
N ALA A 606 -5.03 -28.36 16.92
CA ALA A 606 -3.99 -29.26 16.43
C ALA A 606 -2.58 -28.67 16.65
N CYS A 607 -2.39 -27.38 16.37
CA CYS A 607 -1.12 -26.70 16.61
C CYS A 607 -0.73 -26.66 18.08
N ILE A 608 -1.70 -26.44 18.98
CA ILE A 608 -1.47 -26.47 20.43
C ILE A 608 -0.99 -27.86 20.86
N LYS A 609 -1.64 -28.93 20.39
CA LYS A 609 -1.25 -30.31 20.69
C LYS A 609 0.17 -30.62 20.20
N ASP A 610 0.49 -30.26 18.96
CA ASP A 610 1.84 -30.47 18.40
C ASP A 610 2.90 -29.75 19.23
N LEU A 611 2.71 -28.46 19.51
CA LEU A 611 3.67 -27.65 20.27
C LEU A 611 3.82 -28.12 21.72
N ALA A 612 2.73 -28.53 22.36
CA ALA A 612 2.75 -29.02 23.74
C ALA A 612 3.39 -30.40 23.88
N SER A 613 3.41 -31.21 22.81
CA SER A 613 4.04 -32.52 22.79
C SER A 613 5.58 -32.47 22.80
N ILE A 614 6.17 -31.32 22.47
CA ILE A 614 7.62 -31.15 22.40
C ILE A 614 8.18 -31.01 23.82
N ALA A 615 9.22 -31.76 24.18
CA ALA A 615 9.86 -31.62 25.51
C ALA A 615 10.66 -30.30 25.62
N PRO A 616 10.67 -29.61 26.79
CA PRO A 616 10.12 -30.01 28.09
C PRO A 616 8.60 -29.74 28.20
N SER A 617 7.93 -30.38 29.16
CA SER A 617 6.49 -30.16 29.41
C SER A 617 6.19 -28.70 29.75
N ILE A 618 4.97 -28.26 29.42
CA ILE A 618 4.43 -26.96 29.82
C ILE A 618 3.64 -27.11 31.11
N SER A 619 3.75 -26.13 32.02
CA SER A 619 3.05 -26.13 33.30
C SER A 619 1.64 -25.56 33.25
N VAL A 620 1.29 -24.89 32.15
CA VAL A 620 0.00 -24.19 32.00
C VAL A 620 -1.13 -25.21 31.85
N VAL A 621 -2.17 -25.05 32.67
CA VAL A 621 -3.38 -25.88 32.62
C VAL A 621 -4.34 -25.28 31.59
N SER A 622 -4.76 -26.08 30.61
CA SER A 622 -5.64 -25.63 29.53
C SER A 622 -6.66 -26.71 29.16
N PRO A 623 -7.93 -26.37 28.85
CA PRO A 623 -8.94 -27.35 28.45
C PRO A 623 -8.59 -28.17 27.20
N VAL A 624 -7.68 -27.69 26.35
CA VAL A 624 -7.26 -28.36 25.11
C VAL A 624 -5.99 -29.19 25.27
N LEU A 625 -5.43 -29.22 26.47
CA LEU A 625 -4.24 -30.00 26.81
C LEU A 625 -4.62 -31.10 27.79
N ASP A 626 -4.54 -32.34 27.33
CA ASP A 626 -4.59 -33.49 28.22
C ASP A 626 -3.26 -33.51 28.97
N GLY A 627 -3.28 -33.39 30.31
CA GLY A 627 -2.11 -33.19 31.18
C GLY A 627 -1.07 -34.33 31.22
N THR A 628 -0.89 -35.07 30.13
CA THR A 628 0.11 -36.12 29.97
C THR A 628 1.44 -35.49 29.57
N PRO A 629 2.47 -35.51 30.44
CA PRO A 629 3.76 -34.92 30.12
C PRO A 629 4.44 -35.73 28.99
N PRO A 630 5.18 -35.09 28.07
CA PRO A 630 6.03 -35.80 27.13
C PRO A 630 7.02 -36.72 27.87
N GLN A 631 7.02 -38.01 27.53
CA GLN A 631 7.83 -39.06 28.18
C GLN A 631 9.32 -39.05 27.78
N LYS A 632 9.77 -38.08 26.98
CA LYS A 632 11.16 -38.03 26.50
C LYS A 632 12.11 -37.53 27.59
N THR A 633 13.20 -38.26 27.82
CA THR A 633 14.23 -37.96 28.83
C THR A 633 15.18 -36.82 28.43
N LEU A 634 15.34 -36.54 27.13
CA LEU A 634 16.15 -35.44 26.63
C LEU A 634 15.25 -34.26 26.20
N ALA A 635 15.60 -33.04 26.61
CA ALA A 635 14.86 -31.85 26.21
C ALA A 635 15.06 -31.57 24.71
N GLU A 636 13.96 -31.61 23.94
CA GLU A 636 13.96 -31.24 22.52
C GLU A 636 14.15 -29.73 22.33
N LEU A 637 13.62 -28.91 23.23
CA LEU A 637 13.86 -27.46 23.29
C LEU A 637 14.83 -27.15 24.46
N ASP A 638 16.12 -27.03 24.14
CA ASP A 638 17.20 -26.96 25.13
C ASP A 638 17.64 -25.52 25.46
N THR A 639 16.97 -24.52 24.89
CA THR A 639 17.32 -23.10 25.06
C THR A 639 16.13 -22.22 25.45
N PRO A 640 16.38 -21.09 26.15
CA PRO A 640 15.37 -20.07 26.39
C PRO A 640 14.75 -19.52 25.09
N ASP A 641 15.54 -19.41 24.01
CA ASP A 641 15.09 -18.96 22.69
C ASP A 641 13.93 -19.79 22.14
N GLU A 642 14.04 -21.12 22.22
CA GLU A 642 13.01 -22.05 21.75
C GLU A 642 11.84 -22.12 22.71
N GLN A 643 12.10 -22.20 24.02
CA GLN A 643 11.04 -22.29 25.02
C GLN A 643 10.15 -21.03 25.04
N ALA A 644 10.75 -19.84 24.88
CA ALA A 644 10.02 -18.59 24.77
C ALA A 644 9.18 -18.51 23.49
N LEU A 645 9.76 -18.93 22.35
CA LEU A 645 9.04 -18.97 21.07
C LEU A 645 7.84 -19.92 21.11
N ARG A 646 8.01 -21.12 21.69
CA ARG A 646 6.90 -22.07 21.88
C ARG A 646 5.81 -21.45 22.74
N SER A 647 6.18 -20.81 23.85
CA SER A 647 5.21 -20.17 24.76
C SER A 647 4.44 -19.04 24.07
N LEU A 648 5.12 -18.25 23.22
CA LEU A 648 4.48 -17.23 22.39
C LEU A 648 3.46 -17.84 21.42
N LEU A 649 3.86 -18.86 20.64
CA LEU A 649 2.97 -19.54 19.69
C LEU A 649 1.75 -20.13 20.40
N LEU A 650 1.97 -20.83 21.52
CA LEU A 650 0.88 -21.39 22.33
C LEU A 650 -0.04 -20.28 22.84
N GLY A 651 0.49 -19.17 23.37
CA GLY A 651 -0.30 -18.06 23.88
C GLY A 651 -1.19 -17.44 22.79
N VAL A 652 -0.64 -17.24 21.58
CA VAL A 652 -1.41 -16.73 20.43
C VAL A 652 -2.52 -17.70 20.04
N MET A 653 -2.23 -19.00 19.94
CA MET A 653 -3.24 -20.01 19.57
C MET A 653 -4.35 -20.16 20.61
N HIS A 654 -4.01 -20.14 21.91
CA HIS A 654 -5.01 -20.17 22.98
C HIS A 654 -5.90 -18.93 22.93
N ARG A 655 -5.34 -17.75 22.63
CA ARG A 655 -6.13 -16.53 22.43
C ARG A 655 -7.06 -16.64 21.23
N THR A 656 -6.61 -17.25 20.13
CA THR A 656 -7.45 -17.52 18.95
C THR A 656 -8.66 -18.40 19.31
N LEU A 657 -8.49 -19.37 20.20
CA LEU A 657 -9.57 -20.21 20.75
C LEU A 657 -10.45 -19.51 21.80
N GLY A 658 -10.18 -18.25 22.17
CA GLY A 658 -10.87 -17.55 23.26
C GLY A 658 -10.50 -18.03 24.66
N LEU A 659 -9.44 -18.84 24.81
CA LEU A 659 -8.93 -19.33 26.10
C LEU A 659 -8.00 -18.30 26.73
N PHE A 660 -8.57 -17.17 27.17
CA PHE A 660 -7.79 -15.99 27.56
C PHE A 660 -6.93 -16.17 28.82
N GLY A 661 -7.36 -16.99 29.79
CA GLY A 661 -6.57 -17.29 31.00
C GLY A 661 -5.25 -17.98 30.67
N PRO A 662 -5.27 -19.20 30.09
CA PRO A 662 -4.07 -19.90 29.65
C PRO A 662 -3.23 -19.08 28.67
N ALA A 663 -3.87 -18.33 27.76
CA ALA A 663 -3.16 -17.47 26.81
C ALA A 663 -2.31 -16.42 27.52
N ARG A 664 -2.84 -15.76 28.57
CA ARG A 664 -2.10 -14.76 29.34
C ARG A 664 -0.88 -15.38 30.04
N GLU A 665 -1.06 -16.50 30.73
CA GLU A 665 0.05 -17.20 31.41
C GLU A 665 1.17 -17.60 30.44
N LEU A 666 0.81 -18.08 29.25
CA LEU A 666 1.77 -18.45 28.20
C LEU A 666 2.51 -17.24 27.63
N LEU A 667 1.82 -16.11 27.44
CA LEU A 667 2.45 -14.86 26.97
C LEU A 667 3.39 -14.28 28.04
N GLU A 668 3.01 -14.31 29.31
CA GLU A 668 3.88 -13.94 30.43
C GLU A 668 5.13 -14.83 30.51
N SER A 669 4.94 -16.15 30.36
CA SER A 669 6.05 -17.12 30.27
C SER A 669 6.97 -16.82 29.09
N ALA A 670 6.42 -16.51 27.91
CA ALA A 670 7.22 -16.12 26.74
C ALA A 670 8.08 -14.87 27.00
N ARG A 671 7.57 -13.89 27.76
CA ARG A 671 8.33 -12.70 28.17
C ARG A 671 9.43 -13.04 29.16
N ALA A 672 9.09 -13.78 30.21
CA ALA A 672 10.02 -14.13 31.28
C ALA A 672 11.16 -15.04 30.80
N THR A 673 10.87 -16.06 30.00
CA THR A 673 11.91 -16.90 29.40
C THR A 673 12.66 -16.15 28.29
N GLY A 674 11.95 -15.34 27.50
CA GLY A 674 12.50 -14.60 26.36
C GLY A 674 13.48 -13.50 26.76
N SER A 675 13.48 -13.00 28.00
CA SER A 675 14.51 -12.07 28.49
C SER A 675 15.91 -12.68 28.54
N HIS A 676 16.01 -14.01 28.46
CA HIS A 676 17.28 -14.75 28.38
C HIS A 676 17.59 -15.26 26.96
N ALA A 677 16.78 -14.93 25.96
CA ALA A 677 16.99 -15.33 24.58
C ALA A 677 18.19 -14.59 23.95
N LYS A 678 18.95 -15.28 23.11
CA LYS A 678 20.11 -14.72 22.39
C LYS A 678 19.79 -14.36 20.94
N VAL A 679 19.04 -15.23 20.27
CA VAL A 679 18.63 -15.07 18.87
C VAL A 679 17.23 -14.48 18.84
N ASN A 680 16.25 -15.09 19.50
CA ASN A 680 14.84 -14.69 19.50
C ASN A 680 14.52 -13.50 20.43
N THR A 681 15.39 -12.48 20.47
CA THR A 681 15.24 -11.28 21.33
C THR A 681 14.01 -10.44 21.03
N TRP A 682 13.34 -10.69 19.89
CA TRP A 682 12.09 -10.06 19.48
C TRP A 682 10.85 -10.64 20.20
N VAL A 683 10.93 -11.86 20.75
CA VAL A 683 9.79 -12.57 21.35
C VAL A 683 9.12 -11.79 22.49
N PRO A 684 9.86 -11.20 23.46
CA PRO A 684 9.22 -10.45 24.55
C PRO A 684 8.40 -9.25 24.05
N GLY A 685 8.88 -8.53 23.04
CA GLY A 685 8.18 -7.39 22.45
C GLY A 685 6.88 -7.81 21.76
N VAL A 686 6.91 -8.92 21.02
CA VAL A 686 5.71 -9.47 20.37
C VAL A 686 4.73 -10.04 21.40
N ALA A 687 5.21 -10.70 22.46
CA ALA A 687 4.36 -11.20 23.53
C ALA A 687 3.59 -10.07 24.24
N LEU A 688 4.24 -8.93 24.51
CA LEU A 688 3.58 -7.72 25.05
C LEU A 688 2.50 -7.19 24.11
N PHE A 689 2.76 -7.18 22.80
CA PHE A 689 1.77 -6.77 21.82
C PHE A 689 0.56 -7.72 21.81
N GLU A 690 0.79 -9.04 21.79
CA GLU A 690 -0.29 -10.03 21.79
C GLU A 690 -1.08 -10.03 23.12
N GLU A 691 -0.42 -9.68 24.24
CA GLU A 691 -1.07 -9.46 25.54
C GLU A 691 -1.96 -8.21 25.53
N ALA A 692 -1.52 -7.12 24.89
CA ALA A 692 -2.37 -5.93 24.69
C ALA A 692 -3.62 -6.27 23.86
N VAL A 693 -3.47 -7.04 22.78
CA VAL A 693 -4.61 -7.54 21.98
C VAL A 693 -5.52 -8.43 22.82
N LEU A 694 -4.96 -9.29 23.67
CA LEU A 694 -5.73 -10.14 24.58
C LEU A 694 -6.61 -9.31 25.51
N VAL A 695 -6.05 -8.30 26.17
CA VAL A 695 -6.79 -7.40 27.08
C VAL A 695 -8.00 -6.78 26.38
N LEU A 696 -7.81 -6.26 25.17
CA LEU A 696 -8.87 -5.63 24.36
C LEU A 696 -9.95 -6.62 23.87
N LYS A 697 -9.61 -7.90 23.74
CA LYS A 697 -10.58 -8.95 23.37
C LYS A 697 -11.37 -9.49 24.58
N VAL A 698 -10.85 -9.35 25.79
CA VAL A 698 -11.51 -9.81 27.02
C VAL A 698 -12.55 -8.81 27.50
N GLU A 699 -12.20 -7.52 27.50
CA GLU A 699 -13.04 -6.49 28.10
C GLU A 699 -13.07 -5.25 27.20
N ASP A 700 -14.28 -4.74 26.96
CA ASP A 700 -14.51 -3.50 26.22
C ASP A 700 -14.72 -2.33 27.21
N SER A 701 -13.64 -1.84 27.81
CA SER A 701 -13.68 -0.74 28.79
C SER A 701 -12.52 0.23 28.65
N VAL A 702 -12.70 1.47 29.13
CA VAL A 702 -11.64 2.50 29.15
C VAL A 702 -10.40 2.02 29.91
N ARG A 703 -10.59 1.23 30.98
CA ARG A 703 -9.49 0.62 31.73
C ARG A 703 -8.70 -0.36 30.87
N ALA A 704 -9.37 -1.21 30.09
CA ALA A 704 -8.72 -2.13 29.17
C ALA A 704 -7.93 -1.39 28.09
N LEU A 705 -8.46 -0.27 27.57
CA LEU A 705 -7.75 0.60 26.62
C LEU A 705 -6.47 1.20 27.23
N ASP A 706 -6.53 1.69 28.48
CA ASP A 706 -5.37 2.24 29.20
C ASP A 706 -4.31 1.16 29.51
N GLU A 707 -4.74 -0.04 29.85
CA GLU A 707 -3.85 -1.18 30.11
C GLU A 707 -3.14 -1.64 28.83
N ALA A 708 -3.88 -1.76 27.71
CA ALA A 708 -3.32 -2.07 26.42
C ALA A 708 -2.26 -1.03 25.98
N ASP A 709 -2.53 0.27 26.15
CA ASP A 709 -1.55 1.32 25.83
C ASP A 709 -0.24 1.18 26.62
N LYS A 710 -0.32 0.86 27.92
CA LYS A 710 0.87 0.61 28.75
C LYS A 710 1.68 -0.59 28.27
N LEU A 711 1.02 -1.66 27.86
CA LEU A 711 1.67 -2.84 27.28
C LEU A 711 2.36 -2.49 25.95
N LEU A 712 1.72 -1.65 25.12
CA LEU A 712 2.29 -1.18 23.85
C LEU A 712 3.51 -0.26 24.03
N ASP A 713 3.55 0.55 25.09
CA ASP A 713 4.74 1.34 25.44
C ASP A 713 5.93 0.45 25.82
N GLN A 714 5.67 -0.64 26.55
CA GLN A 714 6.68 -1.65 26.87
C GLN A 714 7.13 -2.40 25.60
N ALA A 715 6.18 -2.81 24.75
CA ALA A 715 6.47 -3.50 23.49
C ALA A 715 7.37 -2.65 22.58
N GLN A 716 7.06 -1.36 22.46
CA GLN A 716 7.83 -0.37 21.70
C GLN A 716 9.26 -0.23 22.23
N SER A 717 9.43 -0.27 23.55
CA SER A 717 10.74 -0.20 24.21
C SER A 717 11.60 -1.43 23.94
N HIS A 718 10.99 -2.62 23.80
CA HIS A 718 11.68 -3.83 23.37
C HIS A 718 12.04 -3.80 21.89
N ALA A 719 11.13 -3.35 21.01
CA ALA A 719 11.38 -3.23 19.58
C ALA A 719 12.63 -2.36 19.29
N ALA A 720 12.78 -1.26 20.03
CA ALA A 720 13.94 -0.36 19.91
C ALA A 720 15.28 -0.98 20.32
N LYS A 721 15.28 -2.06 21.12
CA LYS A 721 16.48 -2.74 21.63
C LYS A 721 16.83 -3.99 20.82
N SER A 722 15.91 -4.53 20.03
CA SER A 722 16.15 -5.77 19.27
C SER A 722 17.04 -5.49 18.06
N GLU A 723 18.16 -6.21 17.98
CA GLU A 723 19.07 -6.20 16.83
C GLU A 723 18.55 -7.02 15.63
N ILE A 724 17.33 -7.55 15.72
CA ILE A 724 16.68 -8.25 14.61
C ILE A 724 15.75 -7.28 13.90
N ASP A 725 15.95 -7.21 12.58
CA ASP A 725 15.35 -6.26 11.64
C ASP A 725 13.81 -6.41 11.46
N LEU A 726 13.21 -7.32 12.22
CA LEU A 726 11.75 -7.54 12.29
C LEU A 726 11.07 -6.61 13.31
N SER A 727 11.83 -5.83 14.08
CA SER A 727 11.31 -4.79 14.98
C SER A 727 10.45 -3.75 14.26
N SER A 728 10.78 -3.42 13.01
CA SER A 728 10.01 -2.50 12.16
C SER A 728 8.56 -2.98 11.90
N ARG A 729 8.35 -4.30 11.82
CA ARG A 729 7.00 -4.89 11.72
C ARG A 729 6.22 -4.72 13.01
N LEU A 730 6.86 -4.96 14.16
CA LEU A 730 6.23 -4.76 15.46
C LEU A 730 5.85 -3.29 15.67
N ASP A 731 6.72 -2.35 15.32
CA ASP A 731 6.44 -0.90 15.39
C ASP A 731 5.20 -0.52 14.57
N SER A 732 5.08 -1.06 13.36
CA SER A 732 3.93 -0.83 12.48
C SER A 732 2.64 -1.38 13.08
N ARG A 733 2.69 -2.59 13.67
CA ARG A 733 1.53 -3.19 14.36
C ARG A 733 1.11 -2.39 15.58
N ILE A 734 2.07 -1.95 16.39
CA ILE A 734 1.83 -1.10 17.57
C ILE A 734 1.14 0.20 17.13
N ALA A 735 1.61 0.85 16.06
CA ALA A 735 1.00 2.07 15.56
C ALA A 735 -0.46 1.84 15.13
N LEU A 736 -0.72 0.78 14.35
CA LEU A 736 -2.07 0.43 13.90
C LEU A 736 -3.01 0.11 15.07
N LEU A 737 -2.55 -0.65 16.07
CA LEU A 737 -3.37 -0.97 17.23
C LEU A 737 -3.69 0.27 18.08
N ARG A 738 -2.72 1.18 18.28
CA ARG A 738 -2.99 2.46 18.97
C ARG A 738 -4.04 3.30 18.24
N ASP A 739 -4.04 3.26 16.91
CA ASP A 739 -5.06 3.98 16.13
C ASP A 739 -6.45 3.39 16.34
N GLU A 740 -6.58 2.07 16.43
CA GLU A 740 -7.85 1.40 16.76
C GLU A 740 -8.29 1.68 18.21
N ILE A 741 -7.37 1.67 19.17
CA ILE A 741 -7.64 2.11 20.56
C ILE A 741 -8.16 3.54 20.58
N GLY A 742 -7.52 4.46 19.85
CA GLY A 742 -7.94 5.85 19.74
C GLY A 742 -9.34 6.02 19.15
N LYS A 743 -9.68 5.27 18.09
CA LYS A 743 -11.03 5.24 17.53
C LYS A 743 -12.06 4.73 18.54
N LYS A 744 -11.72 3.68 19.28
CA LYS A 744 -12.61 3.11 20.29
C LYS A 744 -12.87 4.10 21.42
N ARG A 745 -11.84 4.77 21.92
CA ARG A 745 -11.95 5.86 22.93
C ARG A 745 -12.83 7.02 22.47
N ALA A 746 -12.80 7.37 21.18
CA ALA A 746 -13.62 8.45 20.64
C ALA A 746 -15.10 8.06 20.47
N ALA A 747 -15.42 6.76 20.47
CA ALA A 747 -16.77 6.22 20.35
C ALA A 747 -17.42 5.88 21.70
N SER A 748 -16.60 5.60 22.73
CA SER A 748 -16.99 5.47 24.14
C SER A 748 -17.26 6.83 24.78
#